data_AF-A0AAW0Y609-F1
#
_entry.id   AF-A0AAW0Y609-F1
#
_cell.length_a   1.000
_cell.length_b   1.000
_cell.length_c   1.000
_cell.angle_alpha   90.00
_cell.angle_beta   90.00
_cell.angle_gamma   90.00
#
_symmetry.space_group_name_H-M   'P 1'
#
loop_
_entity.id
_entity.type
_entity.pdbx_description
1 polymer ?
#
loop_
_entity_poly.entity_id
_entity_poly.type
_entity_poly.pdbx_seq_one_letter_code
_entity_poly.pdbx_strand_id
1 'polypeptide(L)'
;MMEVAEPMKVEVPRLSDLLTRDPYLTKYEKEIRRRYGCFKKLVDQIDQAEGGMEKFSRGYETFGLHVNPDNSVTCVEWAPMAQGLFLKGDFNGWNKLSHPFKKLEYGKWEISLPANPDGSCPIKHTSRVKISLLTPKDMMVDRLCPWASYVVQPPKTEGLAYHHHFWNPPPEERYSFKHPRPDKPISLKVYECHIGIGTDQLKVGTYKEFSRNVLPRIVKLGYNAIQVMAIMEHAYYASFGYQVTSFFAASSRYGTPEELKEMIDTAHSMGLFVLLDVVHSHASKNVLDGLNEFDGSDSCYFHGGSRGTHSLWDSRLFNYSNWEVLRFLLSNLRWYLEEYRFDGFRFDGVTSMLYHSHGIGEGFSGHYDEYFGLNVDTEALVYLMLANHMLHQLHPEVITIAEDVSGMPALCRPVEEGGTGFDYRLGMAIPDHWIKLLKEKADDDWDMGSICNTLENRRYLEKTIAYAESHDQALVGDKTIAFWLMDKEMYTNMSKMSPPSLIIDRGIALHKMIRLITHGLGGEGYLNFMGNEFGHPEWLDFPRVGNNESYHYARRQWNVVDNDLLKYQYLNNFDAAMNKLEDKYGWLHADPGYTSTKHQGDKVIVFERAGCVFVFNFHPNKSYSDYKIGVGASGKYKIVLDSDSEEFGGHKLIDHSTDFFTKEEPFNNRPRCLMVYIPSRVAIILAKVD
;
A
#
# COMPACT_ATOMS: atom_id res chain seq x y z
N MET A 1 10.35 -8.76 -29.18
CA MET A 1 9.94 -10.10 -28.72
C MET A 1 8.42 -10.24 -28.47
N MET A 2 7.64 -9.14 -28.47
CA MET A 2 6.19 -9.13 -28.15
C MET A 2 5.27 -8.80 -29.35
N GLU A 3 5.53 -9.35 -30.54
CA GLU A 3 4.55 -9.23 -31.63
C GLU A 3 3.60 -10.42 -31.63
N VAL A 4 2.30 -10.11 -31.58
CA VAL A 4 1.20 -11.05 -31.81
C VAL A 4 0.65 -10.71 -33.19
N ALA A 5 0.98 -11.53 -34.19
CA ALA A 5 0.67 -11.23 -35.60
C ALA A 5 -0.83 -11.16 -35.90
N GLU A 6 -1.66 -11.95 -35.19
CA GLU A 6 -3.11 -12.02 -35.39
C GLU A 6 -3.88 -11.94 -34.05
N PRO A 7 -3.99 -10.74 -33.44
CA PRO A 7 -4.60 -10.61 -32.11
C PRO A 7 -6.02 -11.15 -32.00
N MET A 8 -6.82 -11.04 -33.06
CA MET A 8 -8.21 -11.52 -33.06
C MET A 8 -8.34 -13.06 -32.98
N LYS A 9 -7.26 -13.81 -33.23
CA LYS A 9 -7.23 -15.27 -33.03
C LYS A 9 -6.84 -15.67 -31.61
N VAL A 10 -6.38 -14.72 -30.78
CA VAL A 10 -6.06 -14.99 -29.38
C VAL A 10 -7.36 -15.13 -28.60
N GLU A 11 -7.57 -16.32 -28.05
CA GLU A 11 -8.70 -16.60 -27.17
C GLU A 11 -8.39 -16.09 -25.74
N VAL A 12 -9.23 -15.18 -25.27
CA VAL A 12 -9.24 -14.68 -23.88
C VAL A 12 -10.45 -15.34 -23.20
N PRO A 13 -10.26 -16.21 -22.19
CA PRO A 13 -11.29 -17.15 -21.75
C PRO A 13 -12.64 -16.54 -21.35
N ARG A 14 -12.62 -15.37 -20.71
CA ARG A 14 -13.81 -14.70 -20.16
C ARG A 14 -13.96 -13.26 -20.64
N LEU A 15 -13.45 -12.93 -21.83
CA LEU A 15 -13.51 -11.57 -22.36
C LEU A 15 -14.95 -11.06 -22.55
N SER A 16 -15.90 -11.94 -22.85
CA SER A 16 -17.32 -11.58 -22.94
C SER A 16 -17.84 -10.94 -21.66
N ASP A 17 -17.35 -11.37 -20.49
CA ASP A 17 -17.80 -10.88 -19.19
C ASP A 17 -17.36 -9.42 -19.00
N LEU A 18 -16.14 -9.11 -19.42
CA LEU A 18 -15.59 -7.75 -19.41
C LEU A 18 -16.33 -6.85 -20.40
N LEU A 19 -16.50 -7.28 -21.65
CA LEU A 19 -17.14 -6.47 -22.71
C LEU A 19 -18.64 -6.26 -22.47
N THR A 20 -19.33 -7.22 -21.85
CA THR A 20 -20.74 -7.06 -21.48
C THR A 20 -20.90 -6.05 -20.35
N ARG A 21 -19.97 -6.07 -19.38
CA ARG A 21 -19.95 -5.16 -18.24
C ARG A 21 -19.58 -3.75 -18.63
N ASP A 22 -18.59 -3.61 -19.51
CA ASP A 22 -18.17 -2.34 -20.07
C ASP A 22 -18.15 -2.40 -21.61
N PRO A 23 -19.29 -2.08 -22.24
CA PRO A 23 -19.41 -2.10 -23.70
C PRO A 23 -18.46 -1.13 -24.41
N TYR A 24 -17.93 -0.10 -23.74
CA TYR A 24 -16.98 0.84 -24.34
C TYR A 24 -15.66 0.16 -24.70
N LEU A 25 -15.29 -0.92 -24.00
CA LEU A 25 -14.10 -1.72 -24.27
C LEU A 25 -14.17 -2.51 -25.58
N THR A 26 -15.37 -2.68 -26.17
CA THR A 26 -15.53 -3.42 -27.44
C THR A 26 -14.68 -2.81 -28.56
N LYS A 27 -14.52 -1.48 -28.59
CA LYS A 27 -13.67 -0.80 -29.58
C LYS A 27 -12.18 -1.14 -29.44
N TYR A 28 -11.76 -1.57 -28.25
CA TYR A 28 -10.38 -1.89 -27.89
C TYR A 28 -10.14 -3.40 -27.77
N GLU A 29 -11.10 -4.24 -28.15
CA GLU A 29 -11.00 -5.71 -28.07
C GLU A 29 -9.72 -6.23 -28.72
N LYS A 30 -9.36 -5.71 -29.89
CA LYS A 30 -8.12 -6.09 -30.59
C LYS A 30 -6.88 -5.86 -29.73
N GLU A 31 -6.83 -4.75 -29.00
CA GLU A 31 -5.71 -4.39 -28.13
C GLU A 31 -5.70 -5.25 -26.86
N ILE A 32 -6.85 -5.49 -26.25
CA ILE A 32 -6.99 -6.39 -25.09
C ILE A 32 -6.49 -7.80 -25.45
N ARG A 33 -6.94 -8.34 -26.60
CA ARG A 33 -6.49 -9.65 -27.09
C ARG A 33 -5.00 -9.67 -27.44
N ARG A 34 -4.45 -8.57 -27.97
CA ARG A 34 -3.01 -8.45 -28.23
C ARG A 34 -2.21 -8.54 -26.92
N ARG A 35 -2.58 -7.75 -25.91
CA ARG A 35 -1.94 -7.74 -24.57
C ARG A 35 -2.02 -9.12 -23.92
N TYR A 36 -3.20 -9.75 -23.94
CA TYR A 36 -3.37 -11.11 -23.42
C TYR A 36 -2.53 -12.14 -24.20
N GLY A 37 -2.40 -11.99 -25.52
CA GLY A 37 -1.52 -12.83 -26.34
C GLY A 37 -0.04 -12.70 -25.96
N CYS A 38 0.43 -11.48 -25.64
CA CYS A 38 1.77 -11.25 -25.11
C CYS A 38 1.98 -11.94 -23.75
N PHE A 39 1.01 -11.81 -22.84
CA PHE A 39 0.99 -12.50 -21.55
C PHE A 39 1.06 -14.03 -21.72
N LYS A 40 0.14 -14.60 -22.52
CA LYS A 40 0.05 -16.04 -22.72
C LYS A 40 1.34 -16.61 -23.32
N LYS A 41 1.92 -15.92 -24.31
CA LYS A 41 3.20 -16.30 -24.89
C LYS A 41 4.31 -16.40 -23.85
N LEU A 42 4.38 -15.45 -22.91
CA LEU A 42 5.38 -15.51 -21.83
C LEU A 42 5.09 -16.65 -20.84
N VAL A 43 3.83 -16.89 -20.48
CA VAL A 43 3.45 -18.06 -19.65
C VAL A 43 3.89 -19.36 -20.33
N ASP A 44 3.53 -19.56 -21.60
CA ASP A 44 3.90 -20.77 -22.37
C ASP A 44 5.43 -20.94 -22.44
N GLN A 45 6.17 -19.85 -22.60
CA GLN A 45 7.64 -19.87 -22.60
C GLN A 45 8.21 -20.25 -21.23
N ILE A 46 7.65 -19.72 -20.14
CA ILE A 46 8.07 -20.05 -18.77
C ILE A 46 7.76 -21.52 -18.46
N ASP A 47 6.58 -22.00 -18.84
CA ASP A 47 6.19 -23.40 -18.69
C ASP A 47 7.15 -24.33 -19.44
N GLN A 48 7.50 -23.99 -20.68
CA GLN A 48 8.39 -24.81 -21.50
C GLN A 48 9.86 -24.76 -21.04
N ALA A 49 10.39 -23.59 -20.70
CA ALA A 49 11.82 -23.39 -20.47
C ALA A 49 12.23 -23.56 -19.00
N GLU A 50 11.33 -23.26 -18.06
CA GLU A 50 11.64 -23.19 -16.62
C GLU A 50 10.84 -24.21 -15.80
N GLY A 51 9.93 -24.94 -16.45
CA GLY A 51 9.08 -25.94 -15.82
C GLY A 51 7.94 -25.32 -14.99
N GLY A 52 7.48 -24.14 -15.40
CA GLY A 52 6.30 -23.48 -14.86
C GLY A 52 6.59 -22.33 -13.91
N MET A 53 5.56 -21.52 -13.69
CA MET A 53 5.63 -20.31 -12.84
C MET A 53 6.08 -20.62 -11.41
N GLU A 54 5.72 -21.80 -10.88
CA GLU A 54 6.17 -22.25 -9.56
C GLU A 54 7.70 -22.37 -9.50
N LYS A 55 8.36 -22.97 -10.49
CA LYS A 55 9.82 -23.09 -10.45
C LYS A 55 10.49 -21.77 -10.78
N PHE A 56 9.95 -21.03 -11.75
CA PHE A 56 10.52 -19.75 -12.20
C PHE A 56 10.61 -18.71 -11.09
N SER A 57 9.60 -18.67 -10.20
CA SER A 57 9.51 -17.74 -9.07
C SER A 57 10.31 -18.15 -7.82
N ARG A 58 11.03 -19.29 -7.85
CA ARG A 58 11.96 -19.69 -6.78
C ARG A 58 13.41 -19.33 -7.11
N GLY A 59 13.62 -18.25 -7.87
CA GLY A 59 14.96 -17.78 -8.22
C GLY A 59 15.84 -17.51 -6.99
N TYR A 60 15.25 -17.08 -5.87
CA TYR A 60 15.94 -16.87 -4.60
C TYR A 60 16.50 -18.14 -3.97
N GLU A 61 16.12 -19.36 -4.40
CA GLU A 61 16.74 -20.61 -3.91
C GLU A 61 18.06 -20.93 -4.63
N THR A 62 18.39 -20.18 -5.68
CA THR A 62 19.59 -20.41 -6.51
C THR A 62 20.49 -19.19 -6.61
N PHE A 63 19.91 -18.02 -6.89
CA PHE A 63 20.63 -16.76 -6.97
C PHE A 63 20.94 -16.18 -5.58
N GLY A 64 22.05 -15.45 -5.49
CA GLY A 64 22.61 -14.99 -4.23
C GLY A 64 23.42 -16.07 -3.53
N LEU A 65 23.70 -15.89 -2.23
CA LEU A 65 24.53 -16.82 -1.45
C LEU A 65 23.66 -17.85 -0.71
N HIS A 66 23.96 -19.13 -0.92
CA HIS A 66 23.24 -20.27 -0.35
C HIS A 66 24.16 -21.22 0.38
N VAL A 67 23.75 -21.65 1.57
CA VAL A 67 24.44 -22.69 2.33
C VAL A 67 23.88 -24.05 1.94
N ASN A 68 24.74 -24.91 1.41
CA ASN A 68 24.39 -26.27 1.02
C ASN A 68 24.33 -27.21 2.26
N PRO A 69 23.71 -28.40 2.14
CA PRO A 69 23.63 -29.36 3.25
C PRO A 69 24.99 -29.81 3.83
N ASP A 70 26.07 -29.70 3.06
CA ASP A 70 27.45 -30.02 3.48
C ASP A 70 28.20 -28.80 4.05
N ASN A 71 27.50 -27.70 4.36
CA ASN A 71 28.02 -26.40 4.79
C ASN A 71 28.93 -25.67 3.78
N SER A 72 29.05 -26.16 2.54
CA SER A 72 29.61 -25.35 1.47
C SER A 72 28.68 -24.18 1.12
N VAL A 73 29.22 -23.11 0.54
CA VAL A 73 28.45 -21.95 0.10
C VAL A 73 28.49 -21.83 -1.41
N THR A 74 27.33 -21.90 -2.06
CA THR A 74 27.19 -21.58 -3.49
C THR A 74 26.73 -20.13 -3.63
N CYS A 75 27.30 -19.40 -4.58
CA CYS A 75 26.80 -18.09 -4.96
C CYS A 75 26.59 -18.00 -6.46
N VAL A 76 25.38 -17.61 -6.88
CA VAL A 76 25.03 -17.42 -8.29
C VAL A 76 24.58 -15.98 -8.53
N GLU A 77 25.11 -15.36 -9.58
CA GLU A 77 24.81 -13.98 -9.97
C GLU A 77 24.55 -13.84 -11.46
N TRP A 78 23.75 -12.83 -11.83
CA TRP A 78 23.51 -12.47 -13.23
C TRP A 78 24.15 -11.12 -13.55
N ALA A 79 25.26 -11.16 -14.30
CA ALA A 79 26.05 -9.99 -14.65
C ALA A 79 26.60 -10.16 -16.08
N PRO A 80 25.75 -10.02 -17.11
CA PRO A 80 26.09 -10.41 -18.48
C PRO A 80 27.26 -9.60 -19.07
N MET A 81 27.36 -8.31 -18.75
CA MET A 81 28.42 -7.45 -19.25
C MET A 81 29.72 -7.52 -18.44
N ALA A 82 29.73 -8.22 -17.30
CA ALA A 82 30.95 -8.38 -16.51
C ALA A 82 32.03 -9.14 -17.31
N GLN A 83 33.27 -8.68 -17.21
CA GLN A 83 34.44 -9.40 -17.73
C GLN A 83 34.96 -10.43 -16.72
N GLY A 84 34.77 -10.18 -15.43
CA GLY A 84 35.17 -11.06 -14.34
C GLY A 84 34.40 -10.75 -13.07
N LEU A 85 34.14 -11.77 -12.27
CA LEU A 85 33.39 -11.66 -11.01
C LEU A 85 34.13 -12.43 -9.92
N PHE A 86 34.18 -11.85 -8.71
CA PHE A 86 34.91 -12.40 -7.58
C PHE A 86 34.13 -12.19 -6.28
N LEU A 87 34.17 -13.18 -5.39
CA LEU A 87 33.56 -13.05 -4.06
C LEU A 87 34.61 -12.54 -3.08
N LYS A 88 34.26 -11.54 -2.28
CA LYS A 88 35.14 -10.98 -1.25
C LYS A 88 34.38 -10.68 0.02
N GLY A 89 35.09 -10.67 1.14
CA GLY A 89 34.48 -10.36 2.43
C GLY A 89 35.44 -10.54 3.59
N ASP A 90 34.91 -10.48 4.79
CA ASP A 90 35.70 -10.71 6.01
C ASP A 90 36.39 -12.09 5.99
N PHE A 91 35.73 -13.11 5.43
CA PHE A 91 36.21 -14.50 5.34
C PHE A 91 37.53 -14.67 4.57
N ASN A 92 37.86 -13.76 3.66
CA ASN A 92 39.06 -13.84 2.81
C ASN A 92 39.98 -12.62 2.94
N GLY A 93 39.82 -11.83 4.01
CA GLY A 93 40.61 -10.62 4.24
C GLY A 93 40.39 -9.55 3.16
N TRP A 94 39.18 -9.49 2.59
CA TRP A 94 38.79 -8.52 1.56
C TRP A 94 39.61 -8.57 0.24
N ASN A 95 40.27 -9.70 -0.03
CA ASN A 95 41.02 -9.89 -1.28
C ASN A 95 40.07 -9.91 -2.48
N LYS A 96 40.34 -9.05 -3.47
CA LYS A 96 39.46 -8.81 -4.62
C LYS A 96 39.49 -9.89 -5.69
N LEU A 97 40.50 -10.77 -5.70
CA LEU A 97 40.79 -11.68 -6.81
C LEU A 97 40.88 -13.15 -6.41
N SER A 98 40.89 -13.46 -5.11
CA SER A 98 41.20 -14.82 -4.62
C SER A 98 40.09 -15.85 -4.85
N HIS A 99 38.84 -15.42 -5.04
CA HIS A 99 37.68 -16.30 -5.19
C HIS A 99 36.90 -15.94 -6.47
N PRO A 100 37.41 -16.30 -7.66
CA PRO A 100 36.76 -16.02 -8.93
C PRO A 100 35.50 -16.89 -9.12
N PHE A 101 34.45 -16.29 -9.68
CA PHE A 101 33.31 -17.02 -10.20
C PHE A 101 33.66 -17.62 -11.56
N LYS A 102 33.04 -18.77 -11.85
CA LYS A 102 32.98 -19.38 -13.17
C LYS A 102 31.85 -18.72 -13.97
N LYS A 103 32.16 -18.17 -15.14
CA LYS A 103 31.14 -17.70 -16.09
C LYS A 103 30.36 -18.88 -16.64
N LEU A 104 29.03 -18.78 -16.62
CA LEU A 104 28.08 -19.72 -17.17
C LEU A 104 27.43 -19.14 -18.43
N GLU A 105 26.55 -19.93 -19.05
CA GLU A 105 25.72 -19.46 -20.16
C GLU A 105 24.78 -18.32 -19.72
N TYR A 106 24.28 -17.56 -20.70
CA TYR A 106 23.32 -16.47 -20.50
C TYR A 106 23.79 -15.35 -19.56
N GLY A 107 25.11 -15.21 -19.35
CA GLY A 107 25.70 -14.15 -18.53
C GLY A 107 25.57 -14.40 -17.02
N LYS A 108 25.26 -15.63 -16.61
CA LYS A 108 25.26 -16.06 -15.21
C LYS A 108 26.69 -16.38 -14.75
N TRP A 109 26.92 -16.32 -13.46
CA TRP A 109 28.20 -16.58 -12.82
C TRP A 109 27.98 -17.42 -11.57
N GLU A 110 28.82 -18.41 -11.32
CA GLU A 110 28.71 -19.29 -10.15
C GLU A 110 30.07 -19.45 -9.45
N ILE A 111 30.05 -19.48 -8.12
CA ILE A 111 31.17 -19.92 -7.30
C ILE A 111 30.67 -20.87 -6.21
N SER A 112 31.46 -21.88 -5.89
CA SER A 112 31.24 -22.76 -4.74
C SER A 112 32.44 -22.67 -3.80
N LEU A 113 32.21 -22.27 -2.56
CA LEU A 113 33.19 -22.28 -1.48
C LEU A 113 33.03 -23.58 -0.69
N PRO A 114 34.06 -24.45 -0.59
CA PRO A 114 33.96 -25.64 0.22
C PRO A 114 33.79 -25.29 1.70
N ALA A 115 33.20 -26.20 2.48
CA ALA A 115 33.23 -26.10 3.93
C ALA A 115 34.67 -26.00 4.44
N ASN A 116 34.84 -25.34 5.60
CA ASN A 116 36.13 -25.31 6.28
C ASN A 116 36.59 -26.74 6.65
N PRO A 117 37.89 -26.97 6.91
CA PRO A 117 38.39 -28.29 7.30
C PRO A 117 37.73 -28.89 8.56
N ASP A 118 37.14 -28.06 9.43
CA ASP A 118 36.37 -28.47 10.60
C ASP A 118 34.88 -28.75 10.31
N GLY A 119 34.46 -28.67 9.05
CA GLY A 119 33.09 -28.86 8.58
C GLY A 119 32.18 -27.63 8.75
N SER A 120 32.70 -26.51 9.24
CA SER A 120 31.92 -25.27 9.41
C SER A 120 31.74 -24.50 8.10
N CYS A 121 30.72 -23.64 8.06
CA CYS A 121 30.46 -22.75 6.91
C CYS A 121 31.64 -21.79 6.67
N PRO A 122 32.13 -21.63 5.44
CA PRO A 122 33.29 -20.80 5.12
C PRO A 122 33.03 -19.30 5.36
N ILE A 123 31.76 -18.87 5.31
CA ILE A 123 31.35 -17.50 5.60
C ILE A 123 30.56 -17.50 6.91
N LYS A 124 31.05 -16.76 7.90
CA LYS A 124 30.41 -16.67 9.22
C LYS A 124 29.11 -15.86 9.12
N HIS A 125 28.06 -16.29 9.83
CA HIS A 125 26.83 -15.50 9.99
C HIS A 125 27.15 -14.06 10.41
N THR A 126 26.47 -13.08 9.80
CA THR A 126 26.64 -11.62 9.96
C THR A 126 27.98 -11.04 9.51
N SER A 127 28.91 -11.87 9.01
CA SER A 127 30.13 -11.33 8.39
C SER A 127 29.82 -10.66 7.06
N ARG A 128 30.65 -9.68 6.70
CA ARG A 128 30.40 -8.83 5.52
C ARG A 128 30.91 -9.51 4.26
N VAL A 129 30.13 -9.40 3.19
CA VAL A 129 30.46 -9.90 1.85
C VAL A 129 30.18 -8.82 0.80
N LYS A 130 30.90 -8.87 -0.32
CA LYS A 130 30.67 -8.06 -1.52
C LYS A 130 31.07 -8.86 -2.76
N ILE A 131 30.53 -8.44 -3.89
CA ILE A 131 30.94 -8.92 -5.20
C ILE A 131 31.93 -7.92 -5.78
N SER A 132 33.14 -8.36 -6.10
CA SER A 132 34.11 -7.56 -6.85
C SER A 132 33.96 -7.89 -8.33
N LEU A 133 33.77 -6.87 -9.16
CA LEU A 133 33.41 -6.99 -10.56
C LEU A 133 34.41 -6.24 -11.43
N LEU A 134 34.89 -6.89 -12.49
CA LEU A 134 35.65 -6.26 -13.56
C LEU A 134 34.67 -5.79 -14.64
N THR A 135 34.50 -4.48 -14.75
CA THR A 135 33.56 -3.83 -15.67
C THR A 135 34.04 -3.92 -17.13
N PRO A 136 33.16 -3.68 -18.12
CA PRO A 136 33.57 -3.54 -19.53
C PRO A 136 34.64 -2.49 -19.81
N LYS A 137 34.85 -1.55 -18.88
CA LYS A 137 35.83 -0.45 -18.96
C LYS A 137 37.13 -0.77 -18.21
N ASP A 138 37.39 -2.04 -17.95
CA ASP A 138 38.58 -2.55 -17.24
C ASP A 138 38.77 -1.97 -15.82
N MET A 139 37.68 -1.52 -15.18
CA MET A 139 37.69 -1.05 -13.80
C MET A 139 37.17 -2.13 -12.85
N MET A 140 37.89 -2.33 -11.73
CA MET A 140 37.41 -3.15 -10.61
C MET A 140 36.51 -2.32 -9.69
N VAL A 141 35.25 -2.74 -9.58
CA VAL A 141 34.24 -2.11 -8.72
C VAL A 141 33.69 -3.13 -7.74
N ASP A 142 33.15 -2.66 -6.61
CA ASP A 142 32.46 -3.53 -5.65
C ASP A 142 30.96 -3.25 -5.70
N ARG A 143 30.15 -4.31 -5.54
CA ARG A 143 28.69 -4.28 -5.52
C ARG A 143 28.14 -5.14 -4.39
N LEU A 144 26.92 -4.84 -3.97
CA LEU A 144 26.12 -5.76 -3.16
C LEU A 144 25.47 -6.81 -4.07
N CYS A 145 25.14 -7.96 -3.50
CA CYS A 145 24.36 -8.99 -4.17
C CYS A 145 22.93 -8.45 -4.40
N PRO A 146 22.39 -8.48 -5.63
CA PRO A 146 21.00 -8.12 -5.92
C PRO A 146 19.98 -8.91 -5.10
N TRP A 147 20.36 -10.12 -4.71
CA TRP A 147 19.58 -11.10 -3.94
C TRP A 147 19.95 -11.10 -2.45
N ALA A 148 20.66 -10.09 -1.96
CA ALA A 148 21.01 -9.97 -0.55
C ALA A 148 19.74 -9.93 0.32
N SER A 149 19.67 -10.79 1.32
CA SER A 149 18.56 -10.84 2.29
C SER A 149 18.76 -9.92 3.50
N TYR A 150 19.98 -9.43 3.72
CA TYR A 150 20.27 -8.47 4.78
C TYR A 150 21.47 -7.58 4.46
N VAL A 151 21.26 -6.28 4.50
CA VAL A 151 22.31 -5.27 4.32
C VAL A 151 22.22 -4.26 5.47
N VAL A 152 23.34 -3.72 5.94
CA VAL A 152 23.35 -2.81 7.10
C VAL A 152 24.19 -1.59 6.80
N GLN A 153 23.71 -0.42 7.22
CA GLN A 153 24.50 0.81 7.17
C GLN A 153 25.59 0.76 8.25
N PRO A 154 26.87 1.01 7.91
CA PRO A 154 27.91 1.12 8.92
C PRO A 154 27.71 2.39 9.77
N PRO A 155 28.40 2.51 10.93
CA PRO A 155 28.48 3.77 11.65
C PRO A 155 28.91 4.91 10.71
N LYS A 156 28.31 6.10 10.87
CA LYS A 156 28.59 7.25 9.99
C LYS A 156 30.09 7.61 9.89
N THR A 157 30.87 7.29 10.91
CA THR A 157 32.34 7.48 10.95
C THR A 157 33.11 6.54 10.03
N GLU A 158 32.52 5.42 9.63
CA GLU A 158 33.13 4.37 8.79
C GLU A 158 32.68 4.45 7.33
N GLY A 159 31.56 5.11 7.05
CA GLY A 159 31.05 5.32 5.70
C GLY A 159 29.53 5.52 5.68
N LEU A 160 29.00 5.75 4.47
CA LEU A 160 27.55 5.89 4.25
C LEU A 160 26.96 4.72 3.46
N ALA A 161 27.79 4.01 2.69
CA ALA A 161 27.36 2.90 1.83
C ALA A 161 27.10 1.65 2.66
N TYR A 162 25.98 0.99 2.37
CA TYR A 162 25.59 -0.24 3.06
C TYR A 162 26.55 -1.40 2.76
N HIS A 163 26.57 -2.36 3.67
CA HIS A 163 27.30 -3.62 3.54
C HIS A 163 26.33 -4.79 3.52
N HIS A 164 26.58 -5.80 2.67
CA HIS A 164 25.85 -7.06 2.70
C HIS A 164 26.39 -7.91 3.85
N HIS A 165 25.52 -8.22 4.81
CA HIS A 165 25.79 -9.11 5.92
C HIS A 165 25.24 -10.49 5.61
N PHE A 166 26.10 -11.50 5.62
CA PHE A 166 25.70 -12.87 5.29
C PHE A 166 24.68 -13.42 6.32
N TRP A 167 23.43 -13.56 5.89
CA TRP A 167 22.32 -13.96 6.76
C TRP A 167 22.12 -15.48 6.74
N ASN A 168 22.84 -16.16 7.63
CA ASN A 168 22.65 -17.58 7.93
C ASN A 168 22.59 -17.80 9.46
N PRO A 169 21.54 -17.33 10.15
CA PRO A 169 21.42 -17.52 11.59
C PRO A 169 21.48 -19.00 11.94
N PRO A 170 22.10 -19.37 13.08
CA PRO A 170 22.13 -20.76 13.53
C PRO A 170 20.71 -21.25 13.84
N PRO A 171 20.45 -22.58 13.83
CA PRO A 171 19.10 -23.13 13.99
C PRO A 171 18.32 -22.62 15.21
N GLU A 172 19.00 -22.33 16.32
CA GLU A 172 18.44 -21.78 17.56
C GLU A 172 18.01 -20.31 17.48
N GLU A 173 18.55 -19.55 16.53
CA GLU A 173 18.22 -18.12 16.29
C GLU A 173 17.26 -17.94 15.11
N ARG A 174 16.98 -18.99 14.34
CA ARG A 174 15.99 -18.97 13.25
C ARG A 174 14.58 -18.90 13.80
N TYR A 175 13.82 -17.91 13.37
CA TYR A 175 12.42 -17.79 13.73
C TYR A 175 11.59 -18.88 13.08
N SER A 176 10.72 -19.50 13.87
CA SER A 176 9.71 -20.44 13.39
C SER A 176 8.34 -19.85 13.66
N PHE A 177 7.57 -19.63 12.59
CA PHE A 177 6.19 -19.14 12.67
C PHE A 177 5.32 -20.10 13.48
N LYS A 178 4.57 -19.54 14.43
CA LYS A 178 3.74 -20.30 15.37
C LYS A 178 2.26 -20.21 15.02
N HIS A 179 1.88 -19.21 14.23
CA HIS A 179 0.49 -18.93 13.91
C HIS A 179 0.22 -19.15 12.40
N PRO A 180 -0.98 -19.62 12.04
CA PRO A 180 -1.40 -19.66 10.65
C PRO A 180 -1.72 -18.24 10.17
N ARG A 181 -1.75 -18.07 8.84
CA ARG A 181 -2.32 -16.86 8.23
C ARG A 181 -3.80 -16.75 8.61
N PRO A 182 -4.33 -15.55 8.87
CA PRO A 182 -5.76 -15.35 9.05
C PRO A 182 -6.51 -15.61 7.74
N ASP A 183 -7.81 -15.90 7.85
CA ASP A 183 -8.68 -16.04 6.68
C ASP A 183 -8.75 -14.72 5.88
N LYS A 184 -8.90 -14.83 4.56
CA LYS A 184 -9.06 -13.66 3.69
C LYS A 184 -10.29 -12.85 4.12
N PRO A 185 -10.14 -11.57 4.50
CA PRO A 185 -11.26 -10.76 4.97
C PRO A 185 -12.23 -10.46 3.83
N ILE A 186 -13.52 -10.45 4.12
CA ILE A 186 -14.59 -10.17 3.14
C ILE A 186 -14.47 -8.72 2.62
N SER A 187 -14.22 -7.78 3.53
CA SER A 187 -13.88 -6.37 3.25
C SER A 187 -12.60 -6.00 4.00
N LEU A 188 -11.78 -5.14 3.40
CA LEU A 188 -10.54 -4.66 4.02
C LEU A 188 -10.76 -3.39 4.82
N LYS A 189 -10.33 -3.40 6.08
CA LYS A 189 -10.07 -2.22 6.91
C LYS A 189 -8.59 -2.19 7.20
N VAL A 190 -7.87 -1.44 6.37
CA VAL A 190 -6.42 -1.37 6.32
C VAL A 190 -5.89 -0.26 7.22
N TYR A 191 -4.97 -0.60 8.10
CA TYR A 191 -4.17 0.35 8.84
C TYR A 191 -2.79 0.48 8.17
N GLU A 192 -2.58 1.57 7.43
CA GLU A 192 -1.31 1.86 6.76
C GLU A 192 -0.29 2.37 7.78
N CYS A 193 0.91 1.78 7.77
CA CYS A 193 1.89 2.01 8.81
C CYS A 193 3.34 1.94 8.30
N HIS A 194 4.22 2.61 9.03
CA HIS A 194 5.66 2.59 8.81
C HIS A 194 6.37 2.35 10.15
N ILE A 195 7.13 1.26 10.22
CA ILE A 195 7.72 0.74 11.46
C ILE A 195 8.60 1.79 12.15
N GLY A 196 9.49 2.43 11.38
CA GLY A 196 10.48 3.36 11.91
C GLY A 196 9.91 4.62 12.56
N ILE A 197 8.66 5.01 12.28
CA ILE A 197 8.01 6.20 12.87
C ILE A 197 6.91 5.80 13.85
N GLY A 198 6.70 4.49 14.09
CA GLY A 198 5.69 3.97 15.01
C GLY A 198 6.01 4.12 16.48
N THR A 199 7.09 4.80 16.82
CA THR A 199 7.48 5.15 18.19
C THR A 199 7.17 6.62 18.49
N ASP A 200 6.99 6.95 19.76
CA ASP A 200 6.89 8.33 20.26
C ASP A 200 8.25 8.99 20.51
N GLN A 201 9.31 8.19 20.49
CA GLN A 201 10.69 8.64 20.68
C GLN A 201 11.27 9.29 19.41
N LEU A 202 12.24 10.18 19.58
CA LEU A 202 12.94 10.86 18.48
C LEU A 202 14.02 9.95 17.86
N LYS A 203 13.63 8.74 17.44
CA LYS A 203 14.52 7.73 16.85
C LYS A 203 13.76 6.87 15.85
N VAL A 204 14.49 6.01 15.15
CA VAL A 204 13.88 4.92 14.38
C VAL A 204 13.31 3.86 15.33
N GLY A 205 12.02 3.58 15.20
CA GLY A 205 11.33 2.47 15.86
C GLY A 205 11.71 1.10 15.30
N THR A 206 11.55 0.06 16.10
CA THR A 206 11.93 -1.33 15.74
C THR A 206 10.72 -2.23 15.49
N TYR A 207 10.92 -3.35 14.77
CA TYR A 207 9.89 -4.36 14.56
C TYR A 207 9.28 -4.88 15.87
N LYS A 208 10.12 -5.12 16.89
CA LYS A 208 9.69 -5.55 18.22
C LYS A 208 8.93 -4.48 19.01
N GLU A 209 9.28 -3.20 18.84
CA GLU A 209 8.51 -2.10 19.44
C GLU A 209 7.13 -1.99 18.78
N PHE A 210 7.08 -2.06 17.45
CA PHE A 210 5.82 -2.02 16.71
C PHE A 210 4.90 -3.19 17.10
N SER A 211 5.45 -4.40 17.17
CA SER A 211 4.73 -5.61 17.57
C SER A 211 4.07 -5.47 18.95
N ARG A 212 4.84 -4.96 19.93
CA ARG A 212 4.38 -4.86 21.33
C ARG A 212 3.43 -3.69 21.56
N ASN A 213 3.68 -2.57 20.89
CA ASN A 213 3.07 -1.29 21.27
C ASN A 213 2.02 -0.79 20.28
N VAL A 214 2.10 -1.20 19.01
CA VAL A 214 1.25 -0.66 17.94
C VAL A 214 0.23 -1.70 17.45
N LEU A 215 0.60 -2.96 17.22
CA LEU A 215 -0.36 -3.99 16.80
C LEU A 215 -1.59 -4.11 17.73
N PRO A 216 -1.44 -4.11 19.07
CA PRO A 216 -2.62 -4.16 19.96
C PRO A 216 -3.56 -2.95 19.81
N ARG A 217 -3.03 -1.79 19.42
CA ARG A 217 -3.83 -0.58 19.17
C ARG A 217 -4.67 -0.75 17.91
N ILE A 218 -4.04 -1.23 16.84
CA ILE A 218 -4.70 -1.50 15.54
C ILE A 218 -5.87 -2.47 15.73
N VAL A 219 -5.65 -3.57 16.47
CA VAL A 219 -6.71 -4.56 16.76
C VAL A 219 -7.84 -3.95 17.60
N LYS A 220 -7.50 -3.15 18.63
CA LYS A 220 -8.50 -2.48 19.48
C LYS A 220 -9.39 -1.52 18.68
N LEU A 221 -8.81 -0.90 17.64
CA LEU A 221 -9.47 0.00 16.69
C LEU A 221 -10.37 -0.73 15.69
N GLY A 222 -10.33 -2.06 15.60
CA GLY A 222 -11.19 -2.84 14.71
C GLY A 222 -10.72 -2.91 13.26
N TYR A 223 -9.45 -2.58 12.99
CA TYR A 223 -8.82 -2.89 11.70
C TYR A 223 -8.55 -4.39 11.59
N ASN A 224 -8.66 -4.93 10.39
CA ASN A 224 -8.43 -6.36 10.10
C ASN A 224 -7.22 -6.61 9.20
N ALA A 225 -6.61 -5.54 8.68
CA ALA A 225 -5.40 -5.62 7.88
C ALA A 225 -4.43 -4.48 8.21
N ILE A 226 -3.14 -4.71 7.99
CA ILE A 226 -2.09 -3.68 8.02
C ILE A 226 -1.41 -3.60 6.65
N GLN A 227 -1.19 -2.38 6.16
CA GLN A 227 -0.31 -2.12 5.01
C GLN A 227 1.03 -1.64 5.57
N VAL A 228 2.08 -2.45 5.41
CA VAL A 228 3.40 -2.16 5.99
C VAL A 228 4.31 -1.58 4.92
N MET A 229 4.57 -0.28 5.07
CA MET A 229 5.42 0.49 4.16
C MET A 229 6.91 0.29 4.48
N ALA A 230 7.76 0.60 3.51
CA ALA A 230 9.21 0.75 3.66
C ALA A 230 9.96 -0.49 4.19
N ILE A 231 9.47 -1.70 3.92
CA ILE A 231 10.16 -2.94 4.34
C ILE A 231 11.29 -3.33 3.40
N MET A 232 11.10 -3.19 2.09
CA MET A 232 12.19 -3.37 1.12
C MET A 232 13.29 -2.36 1.43
N GLU A 233 14.53 -2.83 1.53
CA GLU A 233 15.61 -1.99 1.99
C GLU A 233 15.86 -0.80 1.06
N HIS A 234 16.03 0.37 1.67
CA HIS A 234 16.18 1.65 1.00
C HIS A 234 17.23 2.49 1.73
N ALA A 235 18.31 2.89 1.07
CA ALA A 235 19.40 3.63 1.73
C ALA A 235 19.00 5.04 2.18
N TYR A 236 18.05 5.69 1.52
CA TYR A 236 17.58 7.04 1.85
C TYR A 236 16.30 6.98 2.69
N TYR A 237 16.41 7.18 4.01
CA TYR A 237 15.27 7.02 4.93
C TYR A 237 14.10 7.97 4.62
N ALA A 238 14.40 9.21 4.20
CA ALA A 238 13.38 10.18 3.82
C ALA A 238 12.74 9.91 2.44
N SER A 239 13.12 8.83 1.73
CA SER A 239 12.34 8.32 0.60
C SER A 239 11.06 7.62 1.03
N PHE A 240 10.87 7.40 2.33
CA PHE A 240 9.72 6.70 2.89
C PHE A 240 9.57 5.25 2.41
N GLY A 241 10.67 4.64 1.92
CA GLY A 241 10.67 3.30 1.36
C GLY A 241 10.69 3.25 -0.18
N TYR A 242 10.38 4.35 -0.86
CA TYR A 242 10.22 4.35 -2.32
C TYR A 242 11.54 4.22 -3.09
N GLN A 243 12.69 4.60 -2.51
CA GLN A 243 13.99 4.46 -3.19
C GLN A 243 14.68 3.14 -2.80
N VAL A 244 14.12 2.02 -3.23
CA VAL A 244 14.62 0.67 -2.92
C VAL A 244 16.01 0.44 -3.50
N THR A 245 16.90 -0.11 -2.67
CA THR A 245 18.28 -0.44 -3.01
C THR A 245 18.55 -1.95 -3.01
N SER A 246 18.01 -2.70 -2.05
CA SER A 246 18.18 -4.16 -1.95
C SER A 246 16.82 -4.85 -1.81
N PHE A 247 16.34 -5.41 -2.92
CA PHE A 247 14.94 -5.82 -3.08
C PHE A 247 14.54 -7.02 -2.20
N PHE A 248 15.48 -7.90 -1.87
CA PHE A 248 15.22 -9.09 -1.03
C PHE A 248 15.52 -8.85 0.46
N ALA A 249 16.07 -7.68 0.79
CA ALA A 249 16.44 -7.34 2.16
C ALA A 249 15.29 -6.68 2.90
N ALA A 250 14.94 -7.23 4.06
CA ALA A 250 14.14 -6.51 5.05
C ALA A 250 14.98 -5.38 5.64
N SER A 251 14.43 -4.16 5.69
CA SER A 251 15.20 -2.98 6.07
C SER A 251 15.83 -3.12 7.46
N SER A 252 17.15 -3.05 7.52
CA SER A 252 17.91 -3.29 8.74
C SER A 252 17.73 -2.21 9.80
N ARG A 253 17.13 -1.07 9.42
CA ARG A 253 16.86 0.05 10.32
C ARG A 253 15.95 -0.33 11.49
N TYR A 254 15.04 -1.28 11.25
CA TYR A 254 14.02 -1.63 12.22
C TYR A 254 14.37 -2.90 13.00
N GLY A 255 15.37 -3.66 12.57
CA GLY A 255 15.76 -4.92 13.19
C GLY A 255 16.37 -5.92 12.22
N THR A 256 16.30 -7.20 12.58
CA THR A 256 16.74 -8.32 11.74
C THR A 256 15.58 -8.93 10.94
N PRO A 257 15.86 -9.75 9.91
CA PRO A 257 14.84 -10.53 9.21
C PRO A 257 13.97 -11.39 10.15
N GLU A 258 14.57 -11.96 11.20
CA GLU A 258 13.85 -12.80 12.17
C GLU A 258 12.88 -11.97 13.04
N GLU A 259 13.22 -10.71 13.32
CA GLU A 259 12.33 -9.79 14.04
C GLU A 259 11.15 -9.32 13.17
N LEU A 260 11.34 -9.22 11.84
CA LEU A 260 10.23 -9.01 10.92
C LEU A 260 9.30 -10.24 10.89
N LYS A 261 9.85 -11.45 10.80
CA LYS A 261 9.05 -12.69 10.88
C LYS A 261 8.25 -12.76 12.18
N GLU A 262 8.87 -12.42 13.30
CA GLU A 262 8.20 -12.34 14.61
C GLU A 262 7.05 -11.32 14.62
N MET A 263 7.24 -10.15 14.02
CA MET A 263 6.20 -9.13 13.92
C MET A 263 5.00 -9.61 13.10
N ILE A 264 5.25 -10.25 11.95
CA ILE A 264 4.19 -10.78 11.08
C ILE A 264 3.43 -11.91 11.79
N ASP A 265 4.14 -12.86 12.41
CA ASP A 265 3.52 -13.95 13.17
C ASP A 265 2.70 -13.43 14.36
N THR A 266 3.17 -12.35 15.00
CA THR A 266 2.42 -11.67 16.06
C THR A 266 1.15 -11.01 15.52
N ALA A 267 1.21 -10.35 14.35
CA ALA A 267 0.04 -9.79 13.69
C ALA A 267 -0.98 -10.89 13.33
N HIS A 268 -0.51 -12.01 12.78
CA HIS A 268 -1.34 -13.19 12.49
C HIS A 268 -1.99 -13.77 13.74
N SER A 269 -1.27 -13.84 14.87
CA SER A 269 -1.83 -14.27 16.16
C SER A 269 -3.00 -13.40 16.64
N MET A 270 -3.07 -12.16 16.16
CA MET A 270 -4.12 -11.19 16.45
C MET A 270 -5.19 -11.11 15.36
N GLY A 271 -5.13 -11.97 14.34
CA GLY A 271 -6.07 -12.01 13.23
C GLY A 271 -5.89 -10.90 12.20
N LEU A 272 -4.72 -10.23 12.16
CA LEU A 272 -4.44 -9.18 11.18
C LEU A 272 -3.84 -9.75 9.90
N PHE A 273 -4.47 -9.43 8.78
CA PHE A 273 -3.90 -9.64 7.44
C PHE A 273 -2.75 -8.65 7.22
N VAL A 274 -1.60 -9.08 6.71
CA VAL A 274 -0.39 -8.23 6.57
C VAL A 274 -0.04 -8.06 5.10
N LEU A 275 -0.19 -6.85 4.59
CA LEU A 275 0.17 -6.47 3.22
C LEU A 275 1.52 -5.75 3.19
N LEU A 276 2.32 -6.03 2.17
CA LEU A 276 3.61 -5.37 1.93
C LEU A 276 3.50 -4.33 0.81
N ASP A 277 4.14 -3.17 0.98
CA ASP A 277 4.45 -2.26 -0.14
C ASP A 277 5.54 -2.85 -1.02
N VAL A 278 5.21 -3.10 -2.28
CA VAL A 278 6.13 -3.59 -3.30
C VAL A 278 6.41 -2.46 -4.29
N VAL A 279 7.66 -2.00 -4.26
CA VAL A 279 8.14 -0.96 -5.17
C VAL A 279 8.86 -1.60 -6.35
N HIS A 280 8.08 -2.10 -7.30
CA HIS A 280 8.59 -2.66 -8.56
C HIS A 280 8.50 -1.69 -9.74
N SER A 281 8.00 -0.46 -9.51
CA SER A 281 7.92 0.58 -10.54
C SER A 281 9.27 1.14 -10.95
N HIS A 282 10.22 1.19 -10.02
CA HIS A 282 11.56 1.75 -10.21
C HIS A 282 12.54 1.22 -9.18
N ALA A 283 13.82 1.58 -9.32
CA ALA A 283 14.86 1.33 -8.31
C ALA A 283 15.67 2.60 -8.06
N SER A 284 16.29 2.68 -6.87
CA SER A 284 17.23 3.75 -6.55
C SER A 284 18.38 3.80 -7.57
N LYS A 285 18.84 5.03 -7.89
CA LYS A 285 20.04 5.23 -8.72
C LYS A 285 21.37 4.95 -7.98
N ASN A 286 21.31 4.53 -6.73
CA ASN A 286 22.49 4.19 -5.95
C ASN A 286 23.30 3.05 -6.60
N VAL A 287 24.59 3.31 -6.84
CA VAL A 287 25.50 2.36 -7.50
C VAL A 287 26.29 1.51 -6.49
N LEU A 288 26.61 2.04 -5.32
CA LEU A 288 27.47 1.37 -4.34
C LEU A 288 26.71 0.33 -3.50
N ASP A 289 25.45 0.64 -3.18
CA ASP A 289 24.59 -0.15 -2.31
C ASP A 289 23.22 -0.46 -2.93
N GLY A 290 23.00 -0.10 -4.19
CA GLY A 290 21.78 -0.40 -4.93
C GLY A 290 22.01 -1.32 -6.13
N LEU A 291 20.93 -1.55 -6.87
CA LEU A 291 20.90 -2.38 -8.08
C LEU A 291 21.48 -1.66 -9.32
N ASN A 292 21.64 -0.34 -9.26
CA ASN A 292 22.10 0.46 -10.38
C ASN A 292 23.53 0.10 -10.80
N GLU A 293 23.77 0.03 -12.11
CA GLU A 293 25.07 -0.31 -12.70
C GLU A 293 25.71 -1.57 -12.09
N PHE A 294 24.89 -2.57 -11.76
CA PHE A 294 25.35 -3.82 -11.13
C PHE A 294 26.50 -4.45 -11.92
N ASP A 295 26.32 -4.71 -13.21
CA ASP A 295 27.35 -5.31 -14.07
C ASP A 295 28.31 -4.30 -14.72
N GLY A 296 28.27 -3.04 -14.28
CA GLY A 296 29.01 -1.92 -14.85
C GLY A 296 28.41 -1.32 -16.12
N SER A 297 27.23 -1.78 -16.55
CA SER A 297 26.43 -1.18 -17.62
C SER A 297 25.21 -0.44 -17.08
N ASP A 298 24.60 0.43 -17.89
CA ASP A 298 23.34 1.08 -17.54
C ASP A 298 22.11 0.19 -17.78
N SER A 299 22.23 -1.00 -18.37
CA SER A 299 21.11 -1.73 -18.98
C SER A 299 20.94 -3.18 -18.51
N CYS A 300 21.60 -3.59 -17.42
CA CYS A 300 21.45 -4.92 -16.82
C CYS A 300 19.99 -5.22 -16.41
N TYR A 301 19.54 -4.67 -15.28
CA TYR A 301 18.15 -4.82 -14.81
C TYR A 301 17.19 -3.78 -15.41
N PHE A 302 17.74 -2.76 -16.07
CA PHE A 302 17.03 -1.55 -16.46
C PHE A 302 17.06 -1.36 -17.98
N HIS A 303 16.20 -0.50 -18.50
CA HIS A 303 16.42 -0.01 -19.85
C HIS A 303 17.69 0.86 -19.91
N GLY A 304 18.35 0.91 -21.08
CA GLY A 304 19.46 1.83 -21.32
C GLY A 304 18.97 3.23 -21.70
N GLY A 305 19.83 4.24 -21.53
CA GLY A 305 19.54 5.63 -21.91
C GLY A 305 18.35 6.25 -21.19
N SER A 306 17.63 7.15 -21.89
CA SER A 306 16.53 7.93 -21.29
C SER A 306 15.34 7.08 -20.85
N ARG A 307 14.99 6.00 -21.59
CA ARG A 307 13.92 5.07 -21.21
C ARG A 307 14.20 4.39 -19.86
N GLY A 308 15.46 4.27 -19.48
CA GLY A 308 15.90 3.68 -18.22
C GLY A 308 15.90 4.60 -17.02
N THR A 309 15.44 5.84 -17.15
CA THR A 309 15.55 6.86 -16.11
C THR A 309 14.22 7.59 -15.90
N HIS A 310 13.73 7.60 -14.65
CA HIS A 310 12.56 8.37 -14.25
C HIS A 310 13.00 9.78 -13.84
N SER A 311 12.73 10.78 -14.68
CA SER A 311 13.27 12.14 -14.51
C SER A 311 12.80 12.85 -13.23
N LEU A 312 11.52 12.69 -12.85
CA LEU A 312 10.95 13.35 -11.68
C LEU A 312 11.40 12.71 -10.36
N TRP A 313 11.61 11.40 -10.36
CA TRP A 313 12.00 10.65 -9.14
C TRP A 313 13.51 10.43 -9.04
N ASP A 314 14.26 10.74 -10.11
CA ASP A 314 15.71 10.59 -10.18
C ASP A 314 16.15 9.13 -9.92
N SER A 315 15.46 8.20 -10.60
CA SER A 315 15.51 6.76 -10.37
C SER A 315 15.69 5.95 -11.66
N ARG A 316 15.98 4.64 -11.53
CA ARG A 316 16.13 3.70 -12.66
C ARG A 316 14.82 2.96 -12.96
N LEU A 317 14.55 2.67 -14.23
CA LEU A 317 13.35 1.98 -14.69
C LEU A 317 13.66 0.59 -15.24
N PHE A 318 12.97 -0.42 -14.72
CA PHE A 318 13.18 -1.83 -15.07
C PHE A 318 12.92 -2.10 -16.55
N ASN A 319 13.67 -3.06 -17.10
CA ASN A 319 13.34 -3.65 -18.38
C ASN A 319 12.48 -4.90 -18.18
N TYR A 320 11.16 -4.72 -18.10
CA TYR A 320 10.21 -5.80 -17.83
C TYR A 320 10.15 -6.87 -18.94
N SER A 321 10.74 -6.61 -20.11
CA SER A 321 10.86 -7.61 -21.19
C SER A 321 12.01 -8.60 -21.00
N ASN A 322 12.93 -8.33 -20.07
CA ASN A 322 14.10 -9.17 -19.84
C ASN A 322 13.75 -10.37 -18.94
N TRP A 323 14.17 -11.57 -19.37
CA TRP A 323 13.89 -12.83 -18.70
C TRP A 323 14.38 -12.88 -17.24
N GLU A 324 15.60 -12.41 -16.98
CA GLU A 324 16.15 -12.44 -15.62
C GLU A 324 15.61 -11.31 -14.75
N VAL A 325 15.10 -10.21 -15.35
CA VAL A 325 14.32 -9.20 -14.61
C VAL A 325 12.96 -9.74 -14.20
N LEU A 326 12.26 -10.47 -15.10
CA LEU A 326 11.03 -11.18 -14.75
C LEU A 326 11.28 -12.18 -13.62
N ARG A 327 12.35 -12.99 -13.72
CA ARG A 327 12.74 -13.92 -12.66
C ARG A 327 12.98 -13.19 -11.33
N PHE A 328 13.75 -12.11 -11.35
CA PHE A 328 14.06 -11.30 -10.17
C PHE A 328 12.80 -10.77 -9.48
N LEU A 329 11.92 -10.09 -10.23
CA LEU A 329 10.74 -9.45 -9.67
C LEU A 329 9.67 -10.46 -9.24
N LEU A 330 9.43 -11.52 -10.01
CA LEU A 330 8.47 -12.57 -9.63
C LEU A 330 8.98 -13.39 -8.43
N SER A 331 10.29 -13.66 -8.38
CA SER A 331 10.90 -14.30 -7.23
C SER A 331 10.87 -13.41 -5.99
N ASN A 332 10.95 -12.09 -6.15
CA ASN A 332 10.83 -11.16 -5.04
C ASN A 332 9.45 -11.21 -4.38
N LEU A 333 8.39 -11.23 -5.19
CA LEU A 333 7.03 -11.40 -4.68
C LEU A 333 6.89 -12.71 -3.89
N ARG A 334 7.38 -13.82 -4.45
CA ARG A 334 7.31 -15.11 -3.77
C ARG A 334 8.16 -15.15 -2.50
N TRP A 335 9.35 -14.55 -2.51
CA TRP A 335 10.23 -14.43 -1.35
C TRP A 335 9.49 -13.83 -0.15
N TYR A 336 8.77 -12.72 -0.34
CA TYR A 336 8.02 -12.10 0.75
C TYR A 336 6.79 -12.92 1.20
N LEU A 337 6.16 -13.70 0.31
CA LEU A 337 5.08 -14.62 0.70
C LEU A 337 5.59 -15.84 1.47
N GLU A 338 6.74 -16.41 1.11
CA GLU A 338 7.22 -17.66 1.70
C GLU A 338 8.11 -17.42 2.92
N GLU A 339 9.11 -16.53 2.82
CA GLU A 339 10.08 -16.27 3.89
C GLU A 339 9.47 -15.50 5.06
N TYR A 340 8.65 -14.49 4.75
CA TYR A 340 8.10 -13.57 5.74
C TYR A 340 6.61 -13.77 6.02
N ARG A 341 5.92 -14.55 5.18
CA ARG A 341 4.48 -14.79 5.29
C ARG A 341 3.60 -13.54 5.19
N PHE A 342 3.97 -12.56 4.35
CA PHE A 342 3.01 -11.52 3.96
C PHE A 342 1.80 -12.12 3.26
N ASP A 343 0.61 -11.58 3.47
CA ASP A 343 -0.67 -12.08 2.94
C ASP A 343 -1.08 -11.40 1.63
N GLY A 344 -0.30 -10.44 1.16
CA GLY A 344 -0.58 -9.73 -0.06
C GLY A 344 0.30 -8.49 -0.22
N PHE A 345 -0.03 -7.71 -1.24
CA PHE A 345 0.82 -6.62 -1.70
C PHE A 345 0.02 -5.38 -2.09
N ARG A 346 0.57 -4.20 -1.82
CA ARG A 346 0.30 -3.00 -2.60
C ARG A 346 1.43 -2.80 -3.59
N PHE A 347 1.12 -2.66 -4.86
CA PHE A 347 2.09 -2.31 -5.89
C PHE A 347 2.10 -0.78 -6.04
N ASP A 348 3.23 -0.17 -5.74
CA ASP A 348 3.38 1.28 -5.71
C ASP A 348 3.86 1.84 -7.05
N GLY A 349 3.33 3.01 -7.41
CA GLY A 349 3.66 3.68 -8.66
C GLY A 349 3.17 2.93 -9.91
N VAL A 350 2.03 2.23 -9.83
CA VAL A 350 1.47 1.49 -10.98
C VAL A 350 1.18 2.42 -12.15
N THR A 351 0.74 3.66 -11.92
CA THR A 351 0.62 4.65 -13.02
C THR A 351 1.95 4.88 -13.75
N SER A 352 3.07 4.96 -13.01
CA SER A 352 4.40 5.13 -13.63
C SER A 352 4.80 3.92 -14.49
N MET A 353 4.37 2.72 -14.08
CA MET A 353 4.57 1.49 -14.84
C MET A 353 3.69 1.44 -16.09
N LEU A 354 2.42 1.82 -15.99
CA LEU A 354 1.44 1.66 -17.07
C LEU A 354 1.70 2.54 -18.27
N TYR A 355 2.36 3.69 -18.11
CA TYR A 355 2.55 4.66 -19.18
C TYR A 355 4.02 5.02 -19.39
N HIS A 356 4.44 5.14 -20.65
CA HIS A 356 5.79 5.61 -21.00
C HIS A 356 6.03 7.07 -20.58
N SER A 357 4.98 7.88 -20.45
CA SER A 357 5.03 9.21 -19.85
C SER A 357 5.04 9.21 -18.31
N HIS A 358 4.79 8.05 -17.71
CA HIS A 358 4.64 7.86 -16.27
C HIS A 358 3.48 8.64 -15.64
N GLY A 359 2.53 9.12 -16.45
CA GLY A 359 1.46 10.02 -16.03
C GLY A 359 1.94 11.46 -15.74
N ILE A 360 3.21 11.79 -16.01
CA ILE A 360 3.77 13.12 -15.74
C ILE A 360 3.22 14.12 -16.75
N GLY A 361 2.53 15.15 -16.24
CA GLY A 361 1.95 16.20 -17.07
C GLY A 361 0.75 15.73 -17.89
N GLU A 362 0.20 14.55 -17.61
CA GLU A 362 -1.01 14.03 -18.24
C GLU A 362 -2.24 14.28 -17.37
N GLY A 363 -3.35 14.63 -18.02
CA GLY A 363 -4.67 14.61 -17.42
C GLY A 363 -5.42 13.39 -17.94
N PHE A 364 -5.97 12.59 -17.03
CA PHE A 364 -6.82 11.46 -17.37
C PHE A 364 -8.28 11.91 -17.35
N SER A 365 -8.87 12.11 -18.53
CA SER A 365 -10.26 12.58 -18.68
C SER A 365 -11.28 11.47 -18.47
N GLY A 366 -10.83 10.21 -18.55
CA GLY A 366 -11.68 9.03 -18.60
C GLY A 366 -12.01 8.59 -20.03
N HIS A 367 -11.48 9.26 -21.05
CA HIS A 367 -11.60 8.82 -22.43
C HIS A 367 -10.70 7.59 -22.70
N TYR A 368 -11.27 6.54 -23.30
CA TYR A 368 -10.62 5.23 -23.29
C TYR A 368 -9.34 5.17 -24.15
N ASP A 369 -9.21 6.03 -25.16
CA ASP A 369 -7.99 6.14 -25.97
C ASP A 369 -6.74 6.45 -25.13
N GLU A 370 -6.89 7.09 -23.97
CA GLU A 370 -5.80 7.40 -23.04
C GLU A 370 -5.21 6.11 -22.43
N TYR A 371 -6.01 5.04 -22.30
CA TYR A 371 -5.66 3.78 -21.62
C TYR A 371 -5.38 2.60 -22.58
N PHE A 372 -5.66 2.79 -23.87
CA PHE A 372 -5.49 1.77 -24.91
C PHE A 372 -4.68 2.26 -26.11
N GLY A 373 -4.03 3.43 -25.98
CA GLY A 373 -3.13 4.01 -26.97
C GLY A 373 -1.67 3.53 -26.85
N LEU A 374 -0.80 4.11 -27.68
CA LEU A 374 0.63 3.76 -27.77
C LEU A 374 1.47 4.23 -26.56
N ASN A 375 0.92 5.11 -25.72
CA ASN A 375 1.59 5.54 -24.51
C ASN A 375 1.63 4.45 -23.43
N VAL A 376 0.78 3.43 -23.52
CA VAL A 376 0.72 2.36 -22.53
C VAL A 376 1.89 1.40 -22.70
N ASP A 377 2.67 1.23 -21.64
CA ASP A 377 3.78 0.28 -21.61
C ASP A 377 3.24 -1.15 -21.50
N THR A 378 3.27 -1.85 -22.64
CA THR A 378 2.81 -3.24 -22.70
C THR A 378 3.73 -4.18 -21.91
N GLU A 379 5.03 -3.89 -21.82
CA GLU A 379 5.99 -4.75 -21.13
C GLU A 379 5.70 -4.74 -19.63
N ALA A 380 5.49 -3.56 -19.06
CA ALA A 380 5.12 -3.40 -17.66
C ALA A 380 3.73 -3.97 -17.36
N LEU A 381 2.73 -3.70 -18.21
CA LEU A 381 1.38 -4.25 -18.05
C LEU A 381 1.39 -5.78 -18.06
N VAL A 382 2.14 -6.40 -18.96
CA VAL A 382 2.24 -7.87 -19.04
C VAL A 382 2.98 -8.43 -17.82
N TYR A 383 4.01 -7.74 -17.31
CA TYR A 383 4.62 -8.10 -16.03
C TYR A 383 3.59 -8.12 -14.89
N LEU A 384 2.74 -7.09 -14.79
CA LEU A 384 1.68 -7.03 -13.78
C LEU A 384 0.65 -8.16 -13.95
N MET A 385 0.28 -8.50 -15.18
CA MET A 385 -0.56 -9.68 -15.47
C MET A 385 0.10 -10.99 -15.02
N LEU A 386 1.39 -11.17 -15.32
CA LEU A 386 2.16 -12.34 -14.89
C LEU A 386 2.26 -12.44 -13.36
N ALA A 387 2.54 -11.32 -12.69
CA ALA A 387 2.59 -11.23 -11.24
C ALA A 387 1.26 -11.63 -10.61
N ASN A 388 0.15 -11.01 -11.02
CA ASN A 388 -1.16 -11.33 -10.48
C ASN A 388 -1.60 -12.76 -10.82
N HIS A 389 -1.34 -13.25 -12.03
CA HIS A 389 -1.63 -14.63 -12.41
C HIS A 389 -0.88 -15.63 -11.52
N MET A 390 0.44 -15.45 -11.35
CA MET A 390 1.27 -16.26 -10.48
C MET A 390 0.75 -16.25 -9.04
N LEU A 391 0.53 -15.05 -8.49
CA LEU A 391 0.16 -14.85 -7.10
C LEU A 391 -1.16 -15.56 -6.78
N HIS A 392 -2.20 -15.35 -7.58
CA HIS A 392 -3.51 -15.97 -7.34
C HIS A 392 -3.54 -17.47 -7.67
N GLN A 393 -2.69 -17.95 -8.58
CA GLN A 393 -2.57 -19.38 -8.87
C GLN A 393 -1.89 -20.13 -7.71
N LEU A 394 -0.80 -19.59 -7.18
CA LEU A 394 -0.01 -20.24 -6.13
C LEU A 394 -0.55 -19.97 -4.72
N HIS A 395 -1.18 -18.81 -4.52
CA HIS A 395 -1.70 -18.34 -3.24
C HIS A 395 -3.09 -17.70 -3.42
N PRO A 396 -4.18 -18.49 -3.56
CA PRO A 396 -5.52 -17.97 -3.89
C PRO A 396 -6.08 -16.93 -2.89
N GLU A 397 -5.64 -17.01 -1.63
CA GLU A 397 -6.06 -16.10 -0.57
C GLU A 397 -5.31 -14.75 -0.59
N VAL A 398 -4.30 -14.59 -1.45
CA VAL A 398 -3.54 -13.34 -1.56
C VAL A 398 -4.46 -12.18 -1.92
N ILE A 399 -4.10 -10.97 -1.48
CA ILE A 399 -4.72 -9.74 -1.95
C ILE A 399 -3.66 -8.86 -2.64
N THR A 400 -3.96 -8.37 -3.84
CA THR A 400 -3.14 -7.36 -4.52
C THR A 400 -3.87 -6.05 -4.72
N ILE A 401 -3.22 -4.94 -4.35
CA ILE A 401 -3.75 -3.57 -4.44
C ILE A 401 -2.87 -2.77 -5.40
N ALA A 402 -3.49 -2.06 -6.35
CA ALA A 402 -2.78 -1.15 -7.24
C ALA A 402 -2.85 0.31 -6.74
N GLU A 403 -1.70 0.95 -6.61
CA GLU A 403 -1.59 2.40 -6.51
C GLU A 403 -1.58 3.01 -7.92
N ASP A 404 -2.78 3.24 -8.47
CA ASP A 404 -2.98 3.86 -9.78
C ASP A 404 -3.92 5.07 -9.68
N VAL A 405 -3.39 6.25 -10.00
CA VAL A 405 -4.16 7.50 -10.06
C VAL A 405 -4.91 7.64 -11.39
N SER A 406 -4.43 7.01 -12.47
CA SER A 406 -5.04 7.17 -13.81
C SER A 406 -6.46 6.62 -13.89
N GLY A 407 -6.73 5.52 -13.20
CA GLY A 407 -8.00 4.84 -13.25
C GLY A 407 -8.21 3.97 -14.47
N MET A 408 -7.14 3.27 -14.86
CA MET A 408 -7.15 2.35 -15.99
C MET A 408 -8.32 1.33 -15.91
N PRO A 409 -9.20 1.27 -16.93
CA PRO A 409 -10.25 0.27 -17.00
C PRO A 409 -9.69 -1.16 -16.97
N ALA A 410 -10.38 -2.07 -16.28
CA ALA A 410 -10.02 -3.48 -16.14
C ALA A 410 -8.72 -3.77 -15.36
N LEU A 411 -8.14 -2.76 -14.69
CA LEU A 411 -6.98 -2.96 -13.83
C LEU A 411 -7.28 -3.95 -12.69
N CYS A 412 -8.48 -3.85 -12.11
CA CYS A 412 -8.92 -4.70 -11.00
C CYS A 412 -9.88 -5.82 -11.46
N ARG A 413 -9.67 -6.33 -12.68
CA ARG A 413 -10.40 -7.49 -13.23
C ARG A 413 -9.45 -8.67 -13.44
N PRO A 414 -9.94 -9.92 -13.31
CA PRO A 414 -9.12 -11.12 -13.50
C PRO A 414 -8.40 -11.15 -14.86
N VAL A 415 -7.21 -11.77 -14.88
CA VAL A 415 -6.41 -11.91 -16.09
C VAL A 415 -7.16 -12.70 -17.17
N GLU A 416 -7.99 -13.67 -16.79
CA GLU A 416 -8.77 -14.48 -17.74
C GLU A 416 -9.91 -13.69 -18.40
N GLU A 417 -10.31 -12.55 -17.83
CA GLU A 417 -11.26 -11.60 -18.45
C GLU A 417 -10.55 -10.61 -19.39
N GLY A 418 -9.22 -10.63 -19.45
CA GLY A 418 -8.40 -9.65 -20.17
C GLY A 418 -8.02 -8.42 -19.33
N GLY A 419 -8.22 -8.48 -18.01
CA GLY A 419 -7.74 -7.46 -17.06
C GLY A 419 -6.31 -7.69 -16.59
N THR A 420 -5.85 -6.85 -15.67
CA THR A 420 -4.48 -6.92 -15.11
C THR A 420 -4.38 -7.85 -13.90
N GLY A 421 -5.50 -8.17 -13.23
CA GLY A 421 -5.58 -9.15 -12.16
C GLY A 421 -5.48 -8.62 -10.73
N PHE A 422 -5.49 -7.30 -10.51
CA PHE A 422 -5.53 -6.76 -9.15
C PHE A 422 -6.89 -7.00 -8.48
N ASP A 423 -6.90 -7.15 -7.15
CA ASP A 423 -8.14 -7.22 -6.38
C ASP A 423 -8.75 -5.84 -6.15
N TYR A 424 -7.91 -4.86 -5.81
CA TYR A 424 -8.32 -3.50 -5.47
C TYR A 424 -7.43 -2.45 -6.14
N ARG A 425 -7.96 -1.23 -6.25
CA ARG A 425 -7.16 -0.01 -6.44
C ARG A 425 -7.38 0.98 -5.30
N LEU A 426 -6.46 1.92 -5.15
CA LEU A 426 -6.62 3.05 -4.24
C LEU A 426 -7.57 4.12 -4.81
N GLY A 427 -8.47 4.64 -3.96
CA GLY A 427 -9.37 5.76 -4.27
C GLY A 427 -8.69 7.12 -4.19
N MET A 428 -7.64 7.32 -4.99
CA MET A 428 -6.67 8.42 -4.83
C MET A 428 -7.25 9.84 -5.05
N ALA A 429 -8.39 9.97 -5.74
CA ALA A 429 -9.05 11.27 -5.93
C ALA A 429 -9.78 11.77 -4.68
N ILE A 430 -10.06 10.90 -3.70
CA ILE A 430 -10.85 11.23 -2.51
C ILE A 430 -10.09 12.22 -1.60
N PRO A 431 -8.82 11.97 -1.21
CA PRO A 431 -8.05 12.94 -0.41
C PRO A 431 -7.90 14.31 -1.07
N ASP A 432 -7.59 14.35 -2.37
CA ASP A 432 -7.44 15.59 -3.11
C ASP A 432 -8.70 16.46 -3.04
N HIS A 433 -9.87 15.81 -3.09
CA HIS A 433 -11.14 16.52 -2.96
C HIS A 433 -11.32 17.13 -1.57
N TRP A 434 -10.99 16.39 -0.50
CA TRP A 434 -11.07 16.91 0.86
C TRP A 434 -10.10 18.06 1.10
N ILE A 435 -8.84 17.93 0.65
CA ILE A 435 -7.84 19.00 0.74
C ILE A 435 -8.34 20.23 0.00
N LYS A 436 -8.85 20.07 -1.24
CA LYS A 436 -9.40 21.17 -2.03
C LYS A 436 -10.52 21.90 -1.29
N LEU A 437 -11.47 21.16 -0.72
CA LEU A 437 -12.56 21.77 0.05
C LEU A 437 -12.05 22.51 1.30
N LEU A 438 -11.12 21.91 2.05
CA LEU A 438 -10.57 22.50 3.28
C LEU A 438 -9.67 23.71 3.02
N LYS A 439 -8.97 23.72 1.90
CA LYS A 439 -8.00 24.76 1.52
C LYS A 439 -8.65 25.93 0.78
N GLU A 440 -9.62 25.66 -0.09
CA GLU A 440 -10.11 26.64 -1.06
C GLU A 440 -11.54 27.12 -0.81
N LYS A 441 -12.31 26.46 0.07
CA LYS A 441 -13.75 26.72 0.24
C LYS A 441 -14.12 26.93 1.71
N ALA A 442 -15.01 27.89 1.96
CA ALA A 442 -15.71 27.99 3.23
C ALA A 442 -16.77 26.87 3.35
N ASP A 443 -17.14 26.47 4.56
CA ASP A 443 -18.12 25.39 4.81
C ASP A 443 -19.45 25.60 4.08
N ASP A 444 -19.94 26.85 4.01
CA ASP A 444 -21.19 27.20 3.31
C ASP A 444 -21.13 26.99 1.79
N ASP A 445 -19.92 26.96 1.21
CA ASP A 445 -19.66 26.79 -0.22
C ASP A 445 -19.36 25.34 -0.60
N TRP A 446 -19.37 24.41 0.37
CA TRP A 446 -19.16 22.99 0.08
C TRP A 446 -20.34 22.44 -0.74
N ASP A 447 -20.02 21.80 -1.86
CA ASP A 447 -21.00 21.21 -2.76
C ASP A 447 -21.23 19.74 -2.39
N MET A 448 -22.41 19.44 -1.85
CA MET A 448 -22.80 18.09 -1.40
C MET A 448 -22.83 17.08 -2.55
N GLY A 449 -23.27 17.52 -3.73
CA GLY A 449 -23.27 16.70 -4.93
C GLY A 449 -21.86 16.35 -5.42
N SER A 450 -20.90 17.26 -5.28
CA SER A 450 -19.49 17.08 -5.61
C SER A 450 -18.82 16.10 -4.65
N ILE A 451 -19.13 16.18 -3.35
CA ILE A 451 -18.70 15.20 -2.35
C ILE A 451 -19.22 13.81 -2.70
N CYS A 452 -20.54 13.66 -2.88
CA CYS A 452 -21.13 12.36 -3.25
C CYS A 452 -20.53 11.84 -4.56
N ASN A 453 -20.43 12.69 -5.59
CA ASN A 453 -19.88 12.30 -6.88
C ASN A 453 -18.42 11.81 -6.75
N THR A 454 -17.58 12.48 -5.96
CA THR A 454 -16.19 12.04 -5.78
C THR A 454 -16.11 10.67 -5.12
N LEU A 455 -16.96 10.41 -4.12
CA LEU A 455 -16.99 9.14 -3.40
C LEU A 455 -17.62 8.00 -4.21
N GLU A 456 -18.60 8.32 -5.06
CA GLU A 456 -19.36 7.35 -5.87
C GLU A 456 -18.76 7.10 -7.26
N ASN A 457 -18.00 8.05 -7.82
CA ASN A 457 -17.46 7.99 -9.18
C ASN A 457 -16.30 7.00 -9.29
N ARG A 458 -16.68 5.72 -9.31
CA ARG A 458 -15.79 4.56 -9.35
C ARG A 458 -16.37 3.55 -10.32
N ARG A 459 -15.53 2.65 -10.81
CA ARG A 459 -15.94 1.61 -11.75
C ARG A 459 -16.71 0.53 -11.01
N TYR A 460 -17.96 0.31 -11.39
CA TYR A 460 -18.78 -0.73 -10.79
C TYR A 460 -18.14 -2.12 -10.98
N LEU A 461 -18.05 -2.89 -9.89
CA LEU A 461 -17.42 -4.23 -9.82
C LEU A 461 -15.88 -4.26 -10.05
N GLU A 462 -15.21 -3.12 -9.89
CA GLU A 462 -13.77 -3.03 -9.63
C GLU A 462 -13.59 -2.43 -8.23
N LYS A 463 -13.05 -3.21 -7.29
CA LYS A 463 -13.05 -2.81 -5.88
C LYS A 463 -12.08 -1.68 -5.62
N THR A 464 -12.49 -0.73 -4.78
CA THR A 464 -11.66 0.43 -4.41
C THR A 464 -11.47 0.50 -2.90
N ILE A 465 -10.23 0.71 -2.46
CA ILE A 465 -9.92 1.07 -1.08
C ILE A 465 -10.03 2.59 -0.95
N ALA A 466 -11.00 3.05 -0.16
CA ALA A 466 -11.23 4.46 0.11
C ALA A 466 -10.47 4.92 1.34
N TYR A 467 -10.00 6.16 1.32
CA TYR A 467 -9.34 6.81 2.45
C TYR A 467 -9.53 8.31 2.34
N ALA A 468 -9.65 8.98 3.48
CA ALA A 468 -9.89 10.41 3.54
C ALA A 468 -8.60 11.22 3.37
N GLU A 469 -7.49 10.68 3.87
CA GLU A 469 -6.14 11.22 3.80
C GLU A 469 -5.15 10.06 3.90
N SER A 470 -3.94 10.24 3.38
CA SER A 470 -2.90 9.22 3.33
C SER A 470 -1.59 9.69 3.94
N HIS A 471 -0.57 8.86 3.82
CA HIS A 471 0.80 9.20 4.18
C HIS A 471 1.34 10.42 3.39
N ASP A 472 0.91 10.65 2.14
CA ASP A 472 1.33 11.82 1.34
C ASP A 472 0.89 13.14 1.98
N GLN A 473 -0.37 13.24 2.39
CA GLN A 473 -0.90 14.42 3.08
C GLN A 473 -0.33 14.61 4.48
N ALA A 474 0.19 13.53 5.08
CA ALA A 474 0.88 13.63 6.36
C ALA A 474 2.30 14.19 6.21
N LEU A 475 2.93 14.15 5.04
CA LEU A 475 4.30 14.63 4.83
C LEU A 475 4.42 16.15 4.86
N VAL A 476 5.64 16.63 5.13
CA VAL A 476 5.99 18.05 5.05
C VAL A 476 5.70 18.62 3.65
N GLY A 477 4.91 19.69 3.60
CA GLY A 477 4.44 20.30 2.35
C GLY A 477 2.92 20.28 2.21
N ASP A 478 2.23 19.43 2.97
CA ASP A 478 0.78 19.48 3.16
C ASP A 478 0.43 19.48 4.67
N LYS A 479 -0.85 19.32 5.01
CA LYS A 479 -1.37 19.20 6.37
C LYS A 479 -2.33 18.01 6.44
N THR A 480 -2.36 17.33 7.59
CA THR A 480 -3.42 16.38 7.91
C THR A 480 -4.79 17.07 7.92
N ILE A 481 -5.88 16.33 7.72
CA ILE A 481 -7.25 16.87 7.82
C ILE A 481 -7.47 17.53 9.18
N ALA A 482 -6.97 16.91 10.26
CA ALA A 482 -7.02 17.49 11.60
C ALA A 482 -6.33 18.87 11.65
N PHE A 483 -5.14 18.99 11.06
CA PHE A 483 -4.38 20.24 11.07
C PHE A 483 -4.93 21.29 10.07
N TRP A 484 -5.56 20.88 8.96
CA TRP A 484 -6.37 21.77 8.11
C TRP A 484 -7.58 22.34 8.86
N LEU A 485 -8.21 21.53 9.70
CA LEU A 485 -9.43 21.92 10.41
C LEU A 485 -9.18 22.79 11.65
N MET A 486 -8.09 22.53 12.37
CA MET A 486 -7.85 23.08 13.71
C MET A 486 -6.56 23.89 13.85
N ASP A 487 -5.58 23.68 12.94
CA ASP A 487 -4.29 24.37 12.90
C ASP A 487 -3.65 24.51 14.31
N LYS A 488 -3.08 25.67 14.65
CA LYS A 488 -2.40 25.91 15.92
C LYS A 488 -3.29 25.81 17.16
N GLU A 489 -4.62 25.87 17.04
CA GLU A 489 -5.48 25.71 18.22
C GLU A 489 -5.40 24.29 18.80
N MET A 490 -4.94 23.32 18.01
CA MET A 490 -4.68 21.96 18.51
C MET A 490 -3.71 21.95 19.70
N TYR A 491 -2.78 22.90 19.76
CA TYR A 491 -1.76 22.97 20.82
C TYR A 491 -2.28 23.53 22.15
N THR A 492 -3.40 24.26 22.13
CA THR A 492 -3.91 24.99 23.31
C THR A 492 -5.31 24.54 23.76
N ASN A 493 -6.15 24.07 22.83
CA ASN A 493 -7.58 23.84 23.07
C ASN A 493 -8.01 22.37 22.92
N MET A 494 -7.03 21.46 22.76
CA MET A 494 -7.24 20.00 22.83
C MET A 494 -7.30 19.46 24.26
N SER A 495 -7.12 20.29 25.29
CA SER A 495 -7.42 19.89 26.67
C SER A 495 -8.92 19.89 26.93
N LYS A 496 -9.43 18.91 27.67
CA LYS A 496 -10.82 18.92 28.17
C LYS A 496 -11.07 20.05 29.17
N MET A 497 -10.01 20.62 29.74
CA MET A 497 -10.08 21.72 30.71
C MET A 497 -9.88 23.11 30.08
N SER A 498 -9.55 23.19 28.78
CA SER A 498 -9.40 24.48 28.11
C SER A 498 -10.76 25.17 27.94
N PRO A 499 -10.81 26.51 27.82
CA PRO A 499 -12.03 27.20 27.39
C PRO A 499 -12.59 26.61 26.08
N PRO A 500 -13.94 26.63 25.90
CA PRO A 500 -14.56 26.20 24.66
C PRO A 500 -13.97 26.90 23.42
N SER A 501 -13.79 26.16 22.33
CA SER A 501 -13.35 26.72 21.06
C SER A 501 -14.23 26.17 19.94
N LEU A 502 -14.88 27.08 19.21
CA LEU A 502 -15.67 26.74 18.03
C LEU A 502 -14.83 26.15 16.90
N ILE A 503 -13.52 26.44 16.85
CA ILE A 503 -12.59 25.86 15.86
C ILE A 503 -12.31 24.40 16.19
N ILE A 504 -12.06 24.08 17.45
CA ILE A 504 -11.86 22.68 17.89
C ILE A 504 -13.17 21.89 17.78
N ASP A 505 -14.31 22.47 18.18
CA ASP A 505 -15.61 21.80 18.06
C ASP A 505 -15.94 21.51 16.59
N ARG A 506 -15.73 22.48 15.69
CA ARG A 506 -15.83 22.28 14.24
C ARG A 506 -14.89 21.18 13.76
N GLY A 507 -13.63 21.21 14.18
CA GLY A 507 -12.61 20.29 13.70
C GLY A 507 -12.87 18.85 14.12
N ILE A 508 -13.22 18.62 15.39
CA ILE A 508 -13.58 17.29 15.88
C ILE A 508 -14.80 16.75 15.14
N ALA A 509 -15.84 17.56 14.96
CA ALA A 509 -17.04 17.16 14.25
C ALA A 509 -16.78 16.80 12.78
N LEU A 510 -16.15 17.70 12.02
CA LEU A 510 -15.88 17.48 10.59
C LEU A 510 -14.88 16.35 10.36
N HIS A 511 -13.88 16.16 11.22
CA HIS A 511 -12.94 15.04 11.12
C HIS A 511 -13.67 13.69 11.19
N LYS A 512 -14.59 13.52 12.15
CA LYS A 512 -15.43 12.32 12.26
C LYS A 512 -16.32 12.15 11.02
N MET A 513 -16.99 13.21 10.58
CA MET A 513 -17.91 13.15 9.45
C MET A 513 -17.23 12.82 8.12
N ILE A 514 -16.07 13.45 7.83
CA ILE A 514 -15.28 13.20 6.61
C ILE A 514 -14.83 11.74 6.56
N ARG A 515 -14.33 11.21 7.68
CA ARG A 515 -13.91 9.80 7.77
C ARG A 515 -15.11 8.86 7.59
N LEU A 516 -16.23 9.13 8.27
CA LEU A 516 -17.42 8.28 8.19
C LEU A 516 -18.05 8.26 6.79
N ILE A 517 -18.18 9.42 6.12
CA ILE A 517 -18.76 9.45 4.76
C ILE A 517 -17.84 8.76 3.76
N THR A 518 -16.51 8.92 3.91
CA THR A 518 -15.53 8.22 3.07
C THR A 518 -15.59 6.72 3.30
N HIS A 519 -15.69 6.27 4.55
CA HIS A 519 -15.81 4.87 4.94
C HIS A 519 -17.14 4.24 4.50
N GLY A 520 -18.24 4.98 4.56
CA GLY A 520 -19.58 4.50 4.21
C GLY A 520 -19.88 4.47 2.72
N LEU A 521 -19.37 5.45 1.95
CA LEU A 521 -19.76 5.67 0.55
C LEU A 521 -18.60 5.50 -0.45
N GLY A 522 -17.35 5.64 -0.01
CA GLY A 522 -16.20 5.82 -0.89
C GLY A 522 -15.60 4.55 -1.50
N GLY A 523 -15.93 3.35 -1.01
CA GLY A 523 -15.15 2.15 -1.33
C GLY A 523 -15.80 0.81 -1.00
N GLU A 524 -15.09 -0.26 -1.39
CA GLU A 524 -15.29 -1.65 -0.98
C GLU A 524 -14.24 -2.10 0.06
N GLY A 525 -13.39 -1.17 0.48
CA GLY A 525 -12.52 -1.26 1.64
C GLY A 525 -12.16 0.14 2.12
N TYR A 526 -11.56 0.21 3.31
CA TYR A 526 -11.15 1.45 3.94
C TYR A 526 -9.67 1.39 4.30
N LEU A 527 -8.98 2.54 4.21
CA LEU A 527 -7.60 2.70 4.66
C LEU A 527 -7.47 3.92 5.56
N ASN A 528 -6.61 3.79 6.57
CA ASN A 528 -6.20 4.87 7.46
C ASN A 528 -4.69 4.82 7.68
N PHE A 529 -4.02 5.96 7.51
CA PHE A 529 -2.61 6.09 7.84
C PHE A 529 -2.38 6.37 9.33
N MET A 530 -1.38 5.72 9.91
CA MET A 530 -1.12 5.71 11.33
C MET A 530 -1.09 7.11 11.97
N GLY A 531 -1.92 7.31 13.00
CA GLY A 531 -2.09 8.58 13.72
C GLY A 531 -3.30 9.40 13.27
N ASN A 532 -3.73 9.27 12.00
CA ASN A 532 -4.85 10.05 11.48
C ASN A 532 -6.18 9.62 12.11
N GLU A 533 -6.26 8.41 12.68
CA GLU A 533 -7.47 7.92 13.35
C GLU A 533 -7.89 8.78 14.55
N PHE A 534 -6.91 9.37 15.23
CA PHE A 534 -7.15 10.26 16.37
C PHE A 534 -6.88 11.72 16.07
N GLY A 535 -6.68 12.07 14.79
CA GLY A 535 -6.35 13.44 14.37
C GLY A 535 -5.01 13.90 14.94
N HIS A 536 -3.95 13.12 14.71
CA HIS A 536 -2.59 13.45 15.13
C HIS A 536 -2.20 14.90 14.73
N PRO A 537 -1.62 15.70 15.65
CA PRO A 537 -1.24 17.08 15.34
C PRO A 537 -0.01 17.16 14.42
N GLU A 538 0.36 18.37 14.01
CA GLU A 538 1.59 18.64 13.23
C GLU A 538 1.57 17.94 11.85
N TRP A 539 2.75 17.50 11.40
CA TRP A 539 3.01 16.79 10.14
C TRP A 539 4.16 15.79 10.37
N LEU A 540 4.42 14.95 9.38
CA LEU A 540 5.52 14.00 9.31
C LEU A 540 6.66 14.62 8.48
N ASP A 541 7.87 14.65 9.02
CA ASP A 541 9.07 15.05 8.27
C ASP A 541 10.22 14.15 8.67
N PHE A 542 10.89 13.58 7.68
CA PHE A 542 12.00 12.67 7.89
C PHE A 542 13.33 13.43 8.03
N PRO A 543 14.33 12.85 8.74
CA PRO A 543 15.67 13.41 8.82
C PRO A 543 16.26 13.65 7.42
N ARG A 544 16.62 14.91 7.15
CA ARG A 544 17.26 15.35 5.90
C ARG A 544 18.04 16.64 6.12
N VAL A 545 18.88 17.00 5.15
CA VAL A 545 19.69 18.22 5.20
C VAL A 545 18.82 19.46 5.49
N GLY A 546 17.63 19.55 4.89
CA GLY A 546 16.72 20.69 5.05
C GLY A 546 16.11 20.87 6.45
N ASN A 547 16.23 19.89 7.34
CA ASN A 547 15.78 20.00 8.75
C ASN A 547 16.87 19.60 9.76
N ASN A 548 18.15 19.66 9.34
CA ASN A 548 19.31 19.28 10.15
C ASN A 548 19.26 17.85 10.68
N GLU A 549 18.81 16.90 9.85
CA GLU A 549 18.71 15.47 10.21
C GLU A 549 17.83 15.23 11.45
N SER A 550 16.77 16.02 11.59
CA SER A 550 15.89 15.99 12.77
C SER A 550 14.93 14.81 12.74
N TYR A 551 14.82 14.12 13.87
CA TYR A 551 13.80 13.09 14.13
C TYR A 551 12.56 13.64 14.85
N HIS A 552 12.48 14.97 15.04
CA HIS A 552 11.41 15.58 15.84
C HIS A 552 10.00 15.26 15.31
N TYR A 553 9.84 15.27 13.99
CA TYR A 553 8.57 14.97 13.31
C TYR A 553 8.50 13.54 12.77
N ALA A 554 9.59 12.76 12.81
CA ALA A 554 9.66 11.38 12.32
C ALA A 554 9.19 10.37 13.39
N ARG A 555 7.99 10.59 13.94
CA ARG A 555 7.44 9.84 15.07
C ARG A 555 5.91 9.86 15.12
N ARG A 556 5.32 9.15 16.09
CA ARG A 556 3.91 9.26 16.46
C ARG A 556 3.72 9.56 17.94
N GLN A 557 3.00 10.64 18.23
CA GLN A 557 2.77 11.13 19.59
C GLN A 557 1.70 10.32 20.32
N TRP A 558 1.90 9.02 20.57
CA TRP A 558 0.89 8.16 21.21
C TRP A 558 0.42 8.68 22.57
N ASN A 559 1.27 9.43 23.26
CA ASN A 559 0.96 10.11 24.52
C ASN A 559 -0.24 11.07 24.43
N VAL A 560 -0.56 11.63 23.25
CA VAL A 560 -1.69 12.57 23.15
C VAL A 560 -3.04 11.87 23.13
N VAL A 561 -3.11 10.66 22.57
CA VAL A 561 -4.33 9.84 22.53
C VAL A 561 -4.50 9.02 23.81
N ASP A 562 -3.40 8.64 24.46
CA ASP A 562 -3.42 7.88 25.72
C ASP A 562 -3.73 8.76 26.95
N ASN A 563 -3.74 10.09 26.80
CA ASN A 563 -4.02 11.01 27.90
C ASN A 563 -5.51 11.35 27.99
N ASP A 564 -6.17 10.84 29.04
CA ASP A 564 -7.60 11.02 29.27
C ASP A 564 -8.04 12.49 29.46
N LEU A 565 -7.11 13.41 29.69
CA LEU A 565 -7.37 14.86 29.78
C LEU A 565 -7.38 15.57 28.42
N LEU A 566 -7.01 14.89 27.33
CA LEU A 566 -6.98 15.45 25.99
C LEU A 566 -8.12 14.92 25.12
N LYS A 567 -8.53 15.71 24.13
CA LYS A 567 -9.68 15.45 23.24
C LYS A 567 -9.38 14.46 22.11
N TYR A 568 -8.12 14.11 21.83
CA TYR A 568 -7.75 13.15 20.76
C TYR A 568 -8.43 11.79 20.92
N GLN A 569 -8.64 11.34 22.16
CA GLN A 569 -9.37 10.10 22.46
C GLN A 569 -10.78 10.07 21.85
N TYR A 570 -11.43 11.22 21.67
CA TYR A 570 -12.78 11.29 21.10
C TYR A 570 -12.80 10.87 19.64
N LEU A 571 -11.79 11.30 18.87
CA LEU A 571 -11.60 10.89 17.48
C LEU A 571 -11.23 9.41 17.40
N ASN A 572 -10.34 8.95 18.29
CA ASN A 572 -9.95 7.55 18.40
C ASN A 572 -11.13 6.61 18.75
N ASN A 573 -11.99 7.04 19.68
CA ASN A 573 -13.18 6.28 20.08
C ASN A 573 -14.19 6.20 18.94
N PHE A 574 -14.36 7.29 18.18
CA PHE A 574 -15.25 7.30 17.02
C PHE A 574 -14.74 6.37 15.92
N ASP A 575 -13.42 6.35 15.68
CA ASP A 575 -12.80 5.38 14.78
C ASP A 575 -13.06 3.92 15.21
N ALA A 576 -12.78 3.67 16.50
CA ALA A 576 -13.37 2.65 17.36
C ALA A 576 -14.71 2.08 16.88
N ALA A 577 -15.71 2.93 17.04
CA ALA A 577 -17.09 2.60 16.81
C ALA A 577 -17.39 2.42 15.31
N MET A 578 -16.80 3.24 14.44
CA MET A 578 -16.98 3.16 13.00
C MET A 578 -16.57 1.80 12.43
N ASN A 579 -15.36 1.33 12.74
CA ASN A 579 -14.85 0.06 12.24
C ASN A 579 -15.63 -1.15 12.77
N LYS A 580 -15.99 -1.14 14.07
CA LYS A 580 -16.78 -2.21 14.70
C LYS A 580 -18.23 -2.24 14.23
N LEU A 581 -18.78 -1.09 13.88
CA LEU A 581 -20.10 -1.02 13.29
C LEU A 581 -20.09 -1.58 11.87
N GLU A 582 -18.99 -1.39 11.12
CA GLU A 582 -18.84 -2.06 9.83
C GLU A 582 -18.70 -3.57 9.97
N ASP A 583 -18.03 -4.10 11.01
CA ASP A 583 -18.02 -5.56 11.26
C ASP A 583 -19.44 -6.11 11.45
N LYS A 584 -20.32 -5.32 12.09
CA LYS A 584 -21.69 -5.73 12.39
C LYS A 584 -22.61 -5.68 11.17
N TYR A 585 -22.49 -4.66 10.32
CA TYR A 585 -23.43 -4.42 9.21
C TYR A 585 -22.86 -4.70 7.82
N GLY A 586 -21.54 -4.76 7.67
CA GLY A 586 -20.87 -5.22 6.46
C GLY A 586 -21.01 -4.31 5.24
N TRP A 587 -21.09 -2.99 5.41
CA TRP A 587 -21.36 -2.11 4.27
C TRP A 587 -20.24 -2.02 3.24
N LEU A 588 -18.97 -2.31 3.59
CA LEU A 588 -17.87 -2.28 2.61
C LEU A 588 -17.93 -3.46 1.63
N HIS A 589 -18.61 -4.56 1.98
CA HIS A 589 -18.83 -5.70 1.08
C HIS A 589 -20.29 -5.85 0.62
N ALA A 590 -21.09 -4.80 0.80
CA ALA A 590 -22.41 -4.67 0.21
C ALA A 590 -22.36 -3.87 -1.10
N ASP A 591 -23.49 -3.83 -1.81
CA ASP A 591 -23.67 -2.97 -3.00
C ASP A 591 -23.27 -1.51 -2.71
N PRO A 592 -22.90 -0.70 -3.73
CA PRO A 592 -22.35 0.65 -3.58
C PRO A 592 -23.20 1.68 -2.81
N GLY A 593 -24.41 1.30 -2.41
CA GLY A 593 -25.35 2.15 -1.69
C GLY A 593 -26.25 2.96 -2.61
N TYR A 594 -27.23 3.65 -2.02
CA TYR A 594 -28.18 4.51 -2.71
C TYR A 594 -28.26 5.87 -2.02
N THR A 595 -27.71 6.90 -2.67
CA THR A 595 -27.80 8.29 -2.19
C THR A 595 -29.15 8.89 -2.56
N SER A 596 -30.03 9.03 -1.57
CA SER A 596 -31.36 9.63 -1.74
C SER A 596 -31.32 11.15 -1.67
N THR A 597 -30.41 11.72 -0.89
CA THR A 597 -30.38 13.18 -0.65
C THR A 597 -28.95 13.71 -0.75
N LYS A 598 -28.79 14.79 -1.51
CA LYS A 598 -27.58 15.62 -1.61
C LYS A 598 -27.97 17.10 -1.66
N HIS A 599 -28.60 17.54 -0.57
CA HIS A 599 -29.31 18.81 -0.51
C HIS A 599 -28.35 19.98 -0.27
N GLN A 600 -28.16 20.83 -1.29
CA GLN A 600 -27.16 21.90 -1.26
C GLN A 600 -27.48 23.05 -0.30
N GLY A 601 -28.76 23.44 -0.18
CA GLY A 601 -29.16 24.52 0.72
C GLY A 601 -28.96 24.13 2.18
N ASP A 602 -29.56 23.01 2.55
CA ASP A 602 -29.43 22.43 3.89
C ASP A 602 -28.09 21.79 4.23
N LYS A 603 -27.22 21.56 3.24
CA LYS A 603 -25.95 20.84 3.41
C LYS A 603 -26.15 19.43 4.01
N VAL A 604 -27.22 18.75 3.62
CA VAL A 604 -27.57 17.41 4.11
C VAL A 604 -27.34 16.35 3.05
N ILE A 605 -26.65 15.28 3.44
CA ILE A 605 -26.45 14.08 2.63
C ILE A 605 -27.14 12.90 3.34
N VAL A 606 -27.92 12.12 2.57
CA VAL A 606 -28.55 10.89 3.05
C VAL A 606 -28.33 9.77 2.05
N PHE A 607 -27.82 8.63 2.52
CA PHE A 607 -27.70 7.44 1.70
C PHE A 607 -27.99 6.16 2.49
N GLU A 608 -28.34 5.09 1.77
CA GLU A 608 -28.56 3.77 2.32
C GLU A 608 -27.47 2.81 1.85
N ARG A 609 -26.90 2.01 2.76
CA ARG A 609 -25.95 0.94 2.40
C ARG A 609 -26.03 -0.19 3.44
N ALA A 610 -26.07 -1.44 2.96
CA ALA A 610 -26.23 -2.63 3.79
C ALA A 610 -27.37 -2.57 4.83
N GLY A 611 -28.53 -2.01 4.45
CA GLY A 611 -29.69 -1.86 5.35
C GLY A 611 -29.57 -0.74 6.39
N CYS A 612 -28.42 -0.06 6.47
CA CYS A 612 -28.23 1.14 7.27
C CYS A 612 -28.62 2.40 6.48
N VAL A 613 -29.15 3.40 7.17
CA VAL A 613 -29.44 4.74 6.65
C VAL A 613 -28.46 5.72 7.30
N PHE A 614 -27.63 6.35 6.48
CA PHE A 614 -26.65 7.34 6.92
C PHE A 614 -27.22 8.74 6.68
N VAL A 615 -27.12 9.61 7.69
CA VAL A 615 -27.58 11.00 7.62
C VAL A 615 -26.47 11.91 8.08
N PHE A 616 -26.03 12.82 7.22
CA PHE A 616 -24.98 13.81 7.49
C PHE A 616 -25.55 15.21 7.36
N ASN A 617 -25.36 16.06 8.36
CA ASN A 617 -25.64 17.49 8.27
C ASN A 617 -24.33 18.27 8.32
N PHE A 618 -23.83 18.69 7.17
CA PHE A 618 -22.63 19.52 7.03
C PHE A 618 -22.90 21.01 7.22
N HIS A 619 -24.14 21.44 7.50
CA HIS A 619 -24.44 22.85 7.68
C HIS A 619 -23.65 23.39 8.89
N PRO A 620 -23.00 24.56 8.78
CA PRO A 620 -22.12 25.07 9.85
C PRO A 620 -22.85 25.58 11.11
N ASN A 621 -24.18 25.71 11.09
CA ASN A 621 -24.96 26.25 12.22
C ASN A 621 -26.44 25.83 12.29
N LYS A 622 -27.08 25.38 11.20
CA LYS A 622 -28.48 24.96 11.25
C LYS A 622 -28.63 23.52 11.70
N SER A 623 -29.57 23.35 12.64
CA SER A 623 -30.07 22.05 13.09
C SER A 623 -31.49 21.86 12.59
N TYR A 624 -31.87 20.62 12.27
CA TYR A 624 -33.17 20.32 11.69
C TYR A 624 -33.95 19.36 12.59
N SER A 625 -35.04 19.82 13.22
CA SER A 625 -35.84 19.05 14.19
C SER A 625 -36.67 17.92 13.56
N ASP A 626 -37.25 18.19 12.40
CA ASP A 626 -38.19 17.31 11.70
C ASP A 626 -37.72 17.10 10.25
N TYR A 627 -36.47 16.69 10.05
CA TYR A 627 -35.91 16.51 8.72
C TYR A 627 -36.45 15.22 8.09
N LYS A 628 -37.22 15.34 7.00
CA LYS A 628 -37.76 14.20 6.27
C LYS A 628 -36.67 13.54 5.44
N ILE A 629 -36.49 12.23 5.61
CA ILE A 629 -35.56 11.41 4.82
C ILE A 629 -36.28 10.24 4.17
N GLY A 630 -35.83 9.84 2.96
CA GLY A 630 -36.35 8.68 2.26
C GLY A 630 -35.67 7.39 2.72
N VAL A 631 -36.44 6.30 2.86
CA VAL A 631 -35.90 4.98 3.28
C VAL A 631 -36.53 3.84 2.47
N GLY A 632 -35.77 2.76 2.28
CA GLY A 632 -36.20 1.60 1.51
C GLY A 632 -37.19 0.70 2.25
N ALA A 633 -36.81 0.20 3.41
CA ALA A 633 -37.60 -0.78 4.17
C ALA A 633 -38.61 -0.10 5.10
N SER A 634 -39.79 -0.71 5.29
CA SER A 634 -40.71 -0.31 6.36
C SER A 634 -40.25 -0.84 7.71
N GLY A 635 -40.65 -0.14 8.76
CA GLY A 635 -40.56 -0.62 10.13
C GLY A 635 -40.12 0.47 11.10
N LYS A 636 -39.37 0.03 12.09
CA LYS A 636 -38.83 0.84 13.18
C LYS A 636 -37.33 0.90 13.04
N TYR A 637 -36.76 2.09 13.09
CA TYR A 637 -35.33 2.32 13.03
C TYR A 637 -34.81 2.83 14.39
N LYS A 638 -33.56 2.51 14.69
CA LYS A 638 -32.81 2.97 15.85
C LYS A 638 -31.49 3.56 15.42
N ILE A 639 -31.00 4.53 16.18
CA ILE A 639 -29.63 5.04 16.05
C ILE A 639 -28.67 3.93 16.48
N VAL A 640 -27.69 3.64 15.63
CA VAL A 640 -26.64 2.65 15.88
C VAL A 640 -25.24 3.27 15.91
N LEU A 641 -25.11 4.51 15.42
CA LEU A 641 -23.97 5.37 15.63
C LEU A 641 -24.44 6.83 15.59
N ASP A 642 -23.93 7.65 16.49
CA ASP A 642 -24.20 9.08 16.56
C ASP A 642 -22.91 9.81 16.89
N SER A 643 -22.40 10.58 15.94
CA SER A 643 -21.16 11.34 16.12
C SER A 643 -21.28 12.43 17.20
N ASP A 644 -22.49 12.84 17.58
CA ASP A 644 -22.74 13.83 18.64
C ASP A 644 -22.69 13.23 20.06
N SER A 645 -22.44 11.92 20.19
CA SER A 645 -22.31 11.28 21.50
C SER A 645 -21.14 11.85 22.30
N GLU A 646 -21.31 11.92 23.62
CA GLU A 646 -20.34 12.48 24.58
C GLU A 646 -18.97 11.77 24.51
N GLU A 647 -18.96 10.44 24.33
CA GLU A 647 -17.76 9.61 24.17
C GLU A 647 -16.95 9.92 22.90
N PHE A 648 -17.56 10.60 21.93
CA PHE A 648 -16.93 11.11 20.71
C PHE A 648 -16.74 12.62 20.75
N GLY A 649 -16.91 13.25 21.92
CA GLY A 649 -16.72 14.69 22.10
C GLY A 649 -17.80 15.55 21.46
N GLY A 650 -19.00 15.01 21.26
CA GLY A 650 -20.17 15.78 20.82
C GLY A 650 -20.97 16.38 21.97
N HIS A 651 -22.13 16.94 21.66
CA HIS A 651 -22.98 17.71 22.57
C HIS A 651 -24.14 16.92 23.18
N LYS A 652 -24.31 15.63 22.82
CA LYS A 652 -25.33 14.72 23.36
C LYS A 652 -26.75 15.28 23.20
N LEU A 653 -27.04 15.83 22.02
CA LEU A 653 -28.34 16.46 21.74
C LEU A 653 -29.41 15.44 21.32
N ILE A 654 -29.01 14.21 20.97
CA ILE A 654 -29.91 13.19 20.43
C ILE A 654 -30.19 12.11 21.48
N ASP A 655 -31.47 11.84 21.74
CA ASP A 655 -31.90 10.76 22.63
C ASP A 655 -31.95 9.41 21.88
N HIS A 656 -31.01 8.52 22.19
CA HIS A 656 -30.89 7.19 21.56
C HIS A 656 -32.04 6.24 21.89
N SER A 657 -32.90 6.56 22.88
CA SER A 657 -34.11 5.79 23.17
C SER A 657 -35.25 6.03 22.17
N THR A 658 -35.13 7.05 21.32
CA THR A 658 -36.14 7.42 20.30
C THR A 658 -36.38 6.28 19.31
N ASP A 659 -37.64 5.99 19.00
CA ASP A 659 -38.04 5.09 17.90
C ASP A 659 -38.35 5.90 16.64
N PHE A 660 -37.72 5.55 15.52
CA PHE A 660 -37.96 6.21 14.23
C PHE A 660 -38.88 5.34 13.37
N PHE A 661 -40.15 5.72 13.25
CA PHE A 661 -41.15 4.95 12.50
C PHE A 661 -41.28 5.43 11.05
N THR A 662 -41.31 4.48 10.12
CA THR A 662 -41.53 4.79 8.69
C THR A 662 -42.99 5.08 8.38
N LYS A 663 -43.23 5.99 7.44
CA LYS A 663 -44.53 6.23 6.80
C LYS A 663 -44.48 5.76 5.34
N GLU A 664 -45.56 5.16 4.85
CA GLU A 664 -45.76 4.74 3.44
C GLU A 664 -46.05 5.98 2.55
N GLU A 665 -45.08 6.88 2.50
CA GLU A 665 -45.12 8.13 1.74
C GLU A 665 -43.82 8.21 0.92
N PRO A 666 -43.89 8.14 -0.42
CA PRO A 666 -42.69 8.23 -1.26
C PRO A 666 -41.98 9.57 -1.13
N PHE A 667 -40.65 9.53 -0.98
CA PHE A 667 -39.82 10.72 -0.86
C PHE A 667 -38.42 10.46 -1.41
N ASN A 668 -37.87 11.38 -2.19
CA ASN A 668 -36.54 11.29 -2.81
C ASN A 668 -36.25 9.92 -3.46
N ASN A 669 -37.17 9.44 -4.31
CA ASN A 669 -37.10 8.15 -5.01
C ASN A 669 -36.99 6.91 -4.10
N ARG A 670 -37.43 7.03 -2.84
CA ARG A 670 -37.64 5.92 -1.92
C ARG A 670 -39.15 5.73 -1.68
N PRO A 671 -39.61 4.50 -1.42
CA PRO A 671 -41.04 4.22 -1.27
C PRO A 671 -41.62 4.79 0.03
N ARG A 672 -40.78 5.10 1.02
CA ARG A 672 -41.16 5.50 2.37
C ARG A 672 -40.31 6.65 2.86
N CYS A 673 -40.74 7.28 3.94
CA CYS A 673 -39.95 8.27 4.65
C CYS A 673 -40.05 8.11 6.17
N LEU A 674 -39.11 8.72 6.88
CA LEU A 674 -39.18 8.96 8.32
C LEU A 674 -38.63 10.36 8.63
N MET A 675 -38.83 10.84 9.85
CA MET A 675 -38.35 12.16 10.29
C MET A 675 -37.21 11.98 11.28
N VAL A 676 -36.16 12.78 11.17
CA VAL A 676 -35.04 12.79 12.12
C VAL A 676 -34.78 14.18 12.67
N TYR A 677 -34.34 14.24 13.93
CA TYR A 677 -33.62 15.39 14.44
C TYR A 677 -32.14 15.23 14.08
N ILE A 678 -31.59 16.17 13.31
CA ILE A 678 -30.17 16.18 12.92
C ILE A 678 -29.52 17.54 13.23
N PRO A 679 -28.71 17.65 14.30
CA PRO A 679 -27.99 18.87 14.63
C PRO A 679 -26.95 19.25 13.57
N SER A 680 -26.50 20.51 13.61
CA SER A 680 -25.41 21.01 12.78
C SER A 680 -24.11 20.22 13.02
N ARG A 681 -23.42 19.86 11.94
CA ARG A 681 -22.15 19.09 11.94
C ARG A 681 -22.24 17.76 12.70
N VAL A 682 -23.32 17.02 12.46
CA VAL A 682 -23.53 15.69 13.03
C VAL A 682 -23.76 14.69 11.91
N ALA A 683 -23.25 13.47 12.11
CA ALA A 683 -23.60 12.28 11.36
C ALA A 683 -24.23 11.24 12.29
N ILE A 684 -25.36 10.67 11.85
CA ILE A 684 -25.99 9.52 12.49
C ILE A 684 -26.15 8.37 11.50
N ILE A 685 -26.10 7.15 12.02
CA ILE A 685 -26.46 5.94 11.29
C ILE A 685 -27.66 5.32 11.98
N LEU A 686 -28.69 5.02 11.20
CA LEU A 686 -29.88 4.32 11.64
C LEU A 686 -29.85 2.91 11.06
N ALA A 687 -30.26 1.91 11.86
CA ALA A 687 -30.55 0.57 11.36
C ALA A 687 -31.97 0.17 11.76
N LYS A 688 -32.59 -0.67 10.93
CA LYS A 688 -33.89 -1.24 11.23
C LYS A 688 -33.77 -2.18 12.44
N VAL A 689 -34.73 -2.10 13.35
CA VAL A 689 -34.92 -3.07 14.44
C VAL A 689 -35.71 -4.24 13.85
N ASP A 690 -35.19 -5.45 14.04
CA ASP A 690 -35.88 -6.69 13.65
C ASP A 690 -37.24 -6.86 14.35
#